data_AF-U7GXZ5-F1
#
_entry.id   AF-U7GXZ5-F1
#
_cell.length_a   1.000
_cell.length_b   1.000
_cell.length_c   1.000
_cell.angle_alpha   90.00
_cell.angle_beta   90.00
_cell.angle_gamma   90.00
#
_symmetry.space_group_name_H-M   'P 1'
#
loop_
_entity.id
_entity.type
_entity.pdbx_description
1 polymer ?
#
loop_
_entity_poly.entity_id
_entity_poly.type
_entity_poly.pdbx_seq_one_letter_code
_entity_poly.pdbx_strand_id
1 'polypeptide(L)'
;MKDLITAILVKQPKLTAREIAKTLGIEKKEVNAFLYQNQDIFSQDEAFCWSLAINPSVKNLERPIMNSELELNDIVKNKLIQLLDYVSHQAEDTQKIQYEMSGNRFYSHDLEKLRGLKILNDDDWWFQIERLQLQSMPKPSEILSSYIHVDAEKEPTVNFSSLNKIVFFKEVHQFRLPYSSVACDLITKIDILQKLFKEFESYQNIWKDWKQNNDEIKKSIVVYDKLFSWNTAINLGGTGDGEEIVAGFGLVDWVLPTTQKSYSYPLITIPLEMEIEKNGLIRVGAKDTRANIEMDAILLEDDLPTSGQVKVTLKENLNNGRSLRLFEGETYSDLVNAFVANIFSKGAIVEAENRAIPSKNLAVTLTSVLFSRPKRNSILSDDIELLKTKLNDPSVAIPEQPLSLVTELKSDINQKETYSFRGRSGTEGFGSKVEELYFPLPYNKEQITIVQNLQTSSGVVVQGPPGTGKTHSIANIICHYLANGKKVLVTAQQSHVLKTVHEKIPDELKPLVVSRIGSSKESKNQLESSIDLIVQKITQMNVAEVRKTIEVLKHQIDHNHHEMALIDREIYNFAEKHYQNIEVDGNKKLPMDIVKTVLESRASCEWFTDQLTLDEKDQFPFSQIELIQLRDSRKKIGTDLPYINYGPLPAPEKLLDSASLKKLSEFLKEKDEIEEFLKQNDLHNFKETISESEINELSDVC
;
A
#
# COMPACT_ATOMS: atom_id res chain seq x y z
N MET A 1 46.77 -42.79 -23.38
CA MET A 1 45.40 -42.61 -23.93
C MET A 1 44.50 -41.88 -22.94
N LYS A 2 44.46 -42.29 -21.66
CA LYS A 2 43.75 -41.62 -20.55
C LYS A 2 43.97 -40.10 -20.50
N ASP A 3 45.20 -39.65 -20.25
CA ASP A 3 45.50 -38.22 -20.03
C ASP A 3 45.23 -37.35 -21.28
N LEU A 4 45.41 -37.94 -22.47
CA LEU A 4 45.13 -37.28 -23.75
C LEU A 4 43.63 -37.07 -23.97
N ILE A 5 42.80 -38.08 -23.71
CA ILE A 5 41.35 -37.97 -23.82
C ILE A 5 40.80 -37.04 -22.73
N THR A 6 41.32 -37.12 -21.51
CA THR A 6 40.99 -36.20 -20.41
C THR A 6 41.30 -34.76 -20.79
N ALA A 7 42.49 -34.47 -21.33
CA ALA A 7 42.87 -33.11 -21.74
C ALA A 7 41.97 -32.56 -22.86
N ILE A 8 41.50 -33.42 -23.77
CA ILE A 8 40.55 -33.05 -24.82
C ILE A 8 39.17 -32.73 -24.22
N LEU A 9 38.64 -33.60 -23.36
CA LEU A 9 37.32 -33.43 -22.77
C LEU A 9 37.25 -32.31 -21.72
N VAL A 10 38.37 -31.94 -21.09
CA VAL A 10 38.49 -30.72 -20.27
C VAL A 10 38.36 -29.47 -21.12
N LYS A 11 38.96 -29.45 -22.32
CA LYS A 11 38.90 -28.29 -23.23
C LYS A 11 37.55 -28.21 -23.95
N GLN A 12 36.97 -29.34 -24.32
CA GLN A 12 35.69 -29.44 -25.04
C GLN A 12 34.89 -30.63 -24.52
N PRO A 13 33.97 -30.43 -23.56
CA PRO A 13 33.07 -31.48 -23.10
C PRO A 13 32.01 -31.81 -24.16
N LYS A 14 31.41 -33.00 -24.07
CA LYS A 14 30.36 -33.51 -24.96
C LYS A 14 30.82 -33.79 -26.39
N LEU A 15 31.98 -34.44 -26.54
CA LEU A 15 32.45 -34.92 -27.84
C LEU A 15 32.06 -36.37 -28.08
N THR A 16 31.70 -36.71 -29.31
CA THR A 16 31.51 -38.10 -29.72
C THR A 16 32.87 -38.80 -29.79
N ALA A 17 32.90 -40.12 -29.60
CA ALA A 17 34.14 -40.90 -29.74
C ALA A 17 34.80 -40.77 -31.12
N ARG A 18 34.03 -40.41 -32.16
CA ARG A 18 34.54 -40.15 -33.52
C ARG A 18 35.34 -38.84 -33.58
N GLU A 19 34.91 -37.81 -32.87
CA GLU A 19 35.61 -36.52 -32.81
C GLU A 19 36.87 -36.63 -31.96
N ILE A 20 36.81 -37.34 -30.84
CA ILE A 20 37.99 -37.64 -30.00
C ILE A 20 39.03 -38.43 -30.83
N ALA A 21 38.59 -39.46 -31.55
CA ALA A 21 39.43 -40.24 -32.46
C ALA A 21 40.07 -39.40 -33.57
N LYS A 22 39.31 -38.49 -34.19
CA LYS A 22 39.82 -37.56 -35.20
C LYS A 22 40.88 -36.61 -34.65
N THR A 23 40.72 -36.18 -33.40
CA THR A 23 41.64 -35.26 -32.72
C THR A 23 42.94 -35.95 -32.31
N LEU A 24 42.89 -37.25 -31.98
CA LEU A 24 44.04 -38.05 -31.58
C LEU A 24 44.73 -38.78 -32.73
N GLY A 25 44.09 -38.86 -33.91
CA GLY A 25 44.61 -39.63 -35.06
C GLY A 25 44.55 -41.14 -34.86
N ILE A 26 43.61 -41.64 -34.05
CA ILE A 26 43.47 -43.06 -33.68
C ILE A 26 42.13 -43.58 -34.22
N GLU A 27 41.99 -44.90 -34.42
CA GLU A 27 40.71 -45.48 -34.83
C GLU A 27 39.62 -45.31 -33.75
N LYS A 28 38.39 -44.98 -34.20
CA LYS A 28 37.21 -44.85 -33.33
C LYS A 28 36.99 -46.08 -32.46
N LYS A 29 37.30 -47.28 -32.97
CA LYS A 29 37.09 -48.55 -32.26
C LYS A 29 37.96 -48.65 -31.01
N GLU A 30 39.21 -48.20 -31.08
CA GLU A 30 40.14 -48.17 -29.95
C GLU A 30 39.75 -47.13 -28.91
N VAL A 31 39.35 -45.93 -29.35
CA VAL A 31 38.84 -44.87 -28.46
C VAL A 31 37.58 -45.31 -27.72
N ASN A 32 36.63 -45.95 -28.43
CA ASN A 32 35.42 -46.49 -27.80
C ASN A 32 35.75 -47.61 -26.80
N ALA A 33 36.60 -48.57 -27.18
CA ALA A 33 37.00 -49.65 -26.27
C ALA A 33 37.63 -49.09 -24.99
N PHE A 34 38.47 -48.06 -25.13
CA PHE A 34 39.09 -47.38 -23.99
C PHE A 34 38.07 -46.63 -23.12
N LEU A 35 37.15 -45.86 -23.72
CA LEU A 35 36.13 -45.10 -23.00
C LEU A 35 35.15 -46.02 -22.23
N TYR A 36 34.71 -47.12 -22.85
CA TYR A 36 33.84 -48.10 -22.18
C TYR A 36 34.55 -48.89 -21.07
N GLN A 37 35.87 -49.06 -21.15
CA GLN A 37 36.65 -49.68 -20.08
C GLN A 37 36.89 -48.74 -18.88
N ASN A 38 36.69 -47.43 -19.03
CA ASN A 38 36.99 -46.41 -18.02
C ASN A 38 35.74 -45.57 -17.68
N GLN A 39 34.59 -46.23 -17.46
CA GLN A 39 33.31 -45.59 -17.10
C GLN A 39 33.31 -44.92 -15.71
N ASP A 40 34.34 -45.19 -14.90
CA ASP A 40 34.62 -44.52 -13.63
C ASP A 40 35.10 -43.06 -13.80
N ILE A 41 35.65 -42.73 -14.99
CA ILE A 41 36.26 -41.43 -15.29
C ILE A 41 35.52 -40.72 -16.43
N PHE A 42 34.84 -41.45 -17.32
CA PHE A 42 34.13 -40.88 -18.46
C PHE A 42 32.66 -41.31 -18.47
N SER A 43 31.75 -40.34 -18.56
CA SER A 43 30.31 -40.56 -18.65
C SER A 43 29.80 -40.25 -20.06
N GLN A 44 28.85 -41.06 -20.54
CA GLN A 44 28.22 -40.89 -21.84
C GLN A 44 26.77 -40.42 -21.64
N ASP A 45 26.35 -39.39 -22.38
CA ASP A 45 24.96 -38.93 -22.39
C ASP A 45 24.09 -39.70 -23.41
N GLU A 46 22.77 -39.42 -23.39
CA GLU A 46 21.80 -40.03 -24.30
C GLU A 46 22.07 -39.74 -25.79
N ALA A 47 22.91 -38.74 -26.10
CA ALA A 47 23.33 -38.37 -27.45
C ALA A 47 24.68 -39.03 -27.86
N PHE A 48 25.14 -40.03 -27.09
CA PHE A 48 26.42 -40.73 -27.28
C PHE A 48 27.67 -39.84 -27.17
N CYS A 49 27.54 -38.67 -26.55
CA CYS A 49 28.64 -37.74 -26.31
C CYS A 49 29.30 -38.04 -24.96
N TRP A 50 30.62 -37.98 -24.92
CA TRP A 50 31.42 -38.30 -23.74
C TRP A 50 31.85 -37.04 -23.00
N SER A 51 31.84 -37.11 -21.67
CA SER A 51 32.30 -36.08 -20.75
C SER A 51 33.02 -36.73 -19.57
N LEU A 52 33.74 -35.95 -18.76
CA LEU A 52 34.33 -36.49 -17.54
C LEU A 52 33.21 -36.82 -16.55
N ALA A 53 33.22 -38.05 -16.03
CA ALA A 53 32.30 -38.49 -14.99
C ALA A 53 32.54 -37.64 -13.73
N ILE A 54 31.52 -36.91 -13.30
CA ILE A 54 31.58 -36.11 -12.07
C ILE A 54 31.47 -37.10 -10.90
N ASN A 55 32.61 -37.65 -10.47
CA ASN A 55 32.69 -38.34 -9.18
C ASN A 55 33.14 -37.32 -8.10
N PRO A 56 32.47 -37.27 -6.93
CA PRO A 56 32.66 -36.25 -5.88
C PRO A 56 33.97 -36.41 -5.08
N SER A 57 35.05 -36.85 -5.72
CA SER A 57 36.33 -37.21 -5.11
C SER A 57 37.54 -36.79 -5.96
N VAL A 58 37.44 -35.60 -6.56
CA VAL A 58 38.61 -34.78 -6.93
C VAL A 58 38.49 -33.40 -6.26
N LYS A 59 38.36 -33.40 -4.94
CA LYS A 59 39.05 -32.41 -4.10
C LYS A 59 40.47 -32.96 -3.91
N ASN A 60 41.47 -32.10 -4.07
CA ASN A 60 42.92 -32.35 -3.89
C ASN A 60 43.70 -32.65 -5.18
N LEU A 61 43.81 -31.64 -6.04
CA LEU A 61 45.13 -31.23 -6.52
C LEU A 61 45.49 -29.94 -5.78
N GLU A 62 46.33 -30.13 -4.77
CA GLU A 62 47.07 -29.18 -3.95
C GLU A 62 46.83 -27.68 -4.22
N ARG A 63 45.88 -27.13 -3.48
CA ARG A 63 45.99 -25.80 -2.86
C ARG A 63 45.88 -26.02 -1.35
N PRO A 64 46.64 -25.26 -0.53
CA PRO A 64 46.81 -25.57 0.89
C PRO A 64 45.44 -25.68 1.56
N ILE A 65 45.28 -26.69 2.41
CA ILE A 65 44.11 -26.91 3.25
C ILE A 65 43.95 -25.66 4.12
N MET A 66 43.09 -24.75 3.66
CA MET A 66 42.66 -23.54 4.36
C MET A 66 41.19 -23.70 4.72
N ASN A 67 40.82 -23.26 5.92
CA ASN A 67 39.53 -23.47 6.57
C ASN A 67 38.38 -22.80 5.79
N SER A 68 37.83 -23.51 4.79
CA SER A 68 37.00 -22.92 3.72
C SER A 68 35.66 -22.31 4.17
N GLU A 69 35.08 -22.73 5.28
CA GLU A 69 33.79 -22.18 5.75
C GLU A 69 33.95 -20.86 6.52
N LEU A 70 35.05 -20.71 7.26
CA LEU A 70 35.38 -19.46 7.96
C LEU A 70 35.78 -18.38 6.96
N GLU A 71 36.62 -18.72 5.98
CA GLU A 71 37.04 -17.77 4.94
C GLU A 71 35.89 -17.34 4.02
N LEU A 72 34.96 -18.23 3.66
CA LEU A 72 33.77 -17.84 2.90
C LEU A 72 32.87 -16.87 3.71
N ASN A 73 32.68 -17.15 5.00
CA ASN A 73 31.91 -16.28 5.87
C ASN A 73 32.57 -14.90 6.03
N ASP A 74 33.90 -14.85 6.10
CA ASP A 74 34.65 -13.59 6.19
C ASP A 74 34.58 -12.78 4.88
N ILE A 75 34.67 -13.43 3.71
CA ILE A 75 34.48 -12.77 2.41
C ILE A 75 33.07 -12.18 2.30
N VAL A 76 32.06 -12.94 2.72
CA VAL A 76 30.66 -12.49 2.66
C VAL A 76 30.39 -11.37 3.66
N LYS A 77 30.93 -11.45 4.88
CA LYS A 77 30.93 -10.36 5.87
C LYS A 77 31.52 -9.08 5.29
N ASN A 78 32.68 -9.18 4.66
CA ASN A 78 33.36 -8.04 4.03
C ASN A 78 32.53 -7.42 2.91
N LYS A 79 31.90 -8.23 2.03
CA LYS A 79 30.99 -7.72 0.99
C LYS A 79 29.77 -7.01 1.59
N LEU A 80 29.21 -7.51 2.70
CA LEU A 80 28.09 -6.88 3.38
C LEU A 80 28.49 -5.53 3.99
N ILE A 81 29.69 -5.44 4.59
CA ILE A 81 30.25 -4.19 5.10
C ILE A 81 30.45 -3.19 3.96
N GLN A 82 31.00 -3.61 2.82
CA GLN A 82 31.15 -2.75 1.64
C GLN A 82 29.80 -2.24 1.10
N LEU A 83 28.77 -3.09 1.11
CA LEU A 83 27.41 -2.67 0.74
C LEU A 83 26.86 -1.61 1.71
N LEU A 84 27.08 -1.80 3.02
CA LEU A 84 26.69 -0.81 4.03
C LEU A 84 27.46 0.51 3.88
N ASP A 85 28.77 0.44 3.57
CA ASP A 85 29.57 1.62 3.28
C ASP A 85 29.04 2.33 2.04
N TYR A 86 28.70 1.62 0.95
CA TYR A 86 28.09 2.21 -0.23
C TYR A 86 26.79 2.94 0.10
N VAL A 87 25.91 2.36 0.93
CA VAL A 87 24.66 2.99 1.37
C VAL A 87 24.94 4.25 2.22
N SER A 88 25.94 4.22 3.10
CA SER A 88 26.35 5.40 3.88
C SER A 88 26.84 6.53 2.98
N HIS A 89 27.73 6.24 2.04
CA HIS A 89 28.25 7.24 1.10
C HIS A 89 27.14 7.81 0.22
N GLN A 90 26.22 6.98 -0.28
CA GLN A 90 25.08 7.45 -1.06
C GLN A 90 24.17 8.38 -0.24
N ALA A 91 23.95 8.08 1.05
CA ALA A 91 23.18 8.94 1.93
C ALA A 91 23.90 10.27 2.20
N GLU A 92 25.22 10.24 2.37
CA GLU A 92 26.07 11.42 2.58
C GLU A 92 26.13 12.33 1.33
N ASP A 93 26.24 11.74 0.12
CA ASP A 93 26.26 12.48 -1.15
C ASP A 93 24.96 13.25 -1.42
N THR A 94 23.83 12.72 -0.92
CA THR A 94 22.53 13.43 -1.00
C THR A 94 22.40 14.55 0.02
N GLN A 95 23.27 14.60 1.04
CA GLN A 95 23.16 15.56 2.14
C GLN A 95 23.82 16.89 1.77
N LYS A 96 23.01 17.95 1.65
CA LYS A 96 23.55 19.30 1.45
C LYS A 96 24.28 19.78 2.70
N ILE A 97 25.57 20.06 2.55
CA ILE A 97 26.40 20.65 3.60
C ILE A 97 25.90 22.06 3.90
N GLN A 98 25.59 22.31 5.17
CA GLN A 98 25.12 23.60 5.66
C GLN A 98 26.29 24.41 6.20
N TYR A 99 26.50 25.59 5.63
CA TYR A 99 27.48 26.56 6.13
C TYR A 99 26.84 27.60 7.04
N GLU A 100 25.56 27.91 6.82
CA GLU A 100 24.81 28.89 7.60
C GLU A 100 23.43 28.35 7.96
N MET A 101 22.91 28.76 9.11
CA MET A 101 21.52 28.47 9.50
C MET A 101 20.55 29.17 8.55
N SER A 102 19.68 28.40 7.90
CA SER A 102 18.63 28.94 7.02
C SER A 102 17.33 29.20 7.76
N GLY A 103 16.60 30.25 7.36
CA GLY A 103 15.27 30.56 7.90
C GLY A 103 15.26 31.35 9.21
N ASN A 104 14.16 31.24 9.97
CA ASN A 104 14.00 31.93 11.25
C ASN A 104 14.73 31.20 12.36
N ARG A 105 15.36 31.97 13.25
CA ARG A 105 16.13 31.48 14.38
C ARG A 105 15.85 32.31 15.62
N PHE A 106 15.81 31.66 16.77
CA PHE A 106 15.55 32.28 18.06
C PHE A 106 16.69 31.94 19.03
N TYR A 107 17.38 32.94 19.55
CA TYR A 107 18.47 32.73 20.49
C TYR A 107 17.93 32.53 21.91
N SER A 108 18.62 31.72 22.72
CA SER A 108 18.19 31.43 24.10
C SER A 108 17.98 32.70 24.93
N HIS A 109 18.91 33.67 24.84
CA HIS A 109 18.84 34.94 25.57
C HIS A 109 17.67 35.85 25.15
N ASP A 110 17.14 35.69 23.93
CA ASP A 110 15.95 36.41 23.47
C ASP A 110 14.68 35.70 23.93
N LEU A 111 14.69 34.35 23.92
CA LEU A 111 13.59 33.51 24.38
C LEU A 111 13.33 33.68 25.88
N GLU A 112 14.38 33.75 26.70
CA GLU A 112 14.27 33.95 28.16
C GLU A 112 13.52 35.23 28.55
N LYS A 113 13.58 36.27 27.70
CA LYS A 113 12.96 37.57 27.95
C LYS A 113 11.49 37.63 27.51
N LEU A 114 10.97 36.56 26.90
CA LEU A 114 9.61 36.54 26.37
C LEU A 114 8.58 36.39 27.49
N ARG A 115 7.53 37.21 27.43
CA ARG A 115 6.36 37.00 28.30
C ARG A 115 5.62 35.73 27.92
N GLY A 116 5.14 35.01 28.93
CA GLY A 116 4.40 33.75 28.73
C GLY A 116 5.28 32.55 28.41
N LEU A 117 6.61 32.72 28.37
CA LEU A 117 7.56 31.60 28.31
C LEU A 117 7.92 31.15 29.72
N LYS A 118 7.83 29.84 29.96
CA LYS A 118 8.23 29.20 31.22
C LYS A 118 9.27 28.13 30.91
N ILE A 119 10.46 28.30 31.48
CA ILE A 119 11.52 27.30 31.43
C ILE A 119 11.12 26.14 32.35
N LEU A 120 11.31 24.92 31.85
CA LEU A 120 11.00 23.68 32.55
C LEU A 120 12.33 23.02 32.93
N ASN A 121 12.41 22.50 34.15
CA ASN A 121 13.55 21.72 34.64
C ASN A 121 13.29 20.21 34.48
N ASP A 122 12.47 19.84 33.50
CA ASP A 122 12.16 18.44 33.19
C ASP A 122 13.21 17.90 32.22
N ASP A 123 13.49 16.60 32.26
CA ASP A 123 14.48 15.97 31.38
C ASP A 123 13.96 15.92 29.94
N ASP A 124 12.65 15.74 29.76
CA ASP A 124 12.02 15.62 28.44
C ASP A 124 11.67 16.98 27.81
N TRP A 125 11.30 17.98 28.62
CA TRP A 125 10.76 19.27 28.17
C TRP A 125 11.58 20.44 28.71
N TRP A 126 12.01 21.34 27.83
CA TRP A 126 12.90 22.44 28.20
C TRP A 126 12.17 23.75 28.42
N PHE A 127 11.13 24.04 27.64
CA PHE A 127 10.28 25.20 27.88
C PHE A 127 8.86 25.00 27.35
N GLN A 128 7.96 25.84 27.84
CA GLN A 128 6.61 25.99 27.32
C GLN A 128 6.31 27.47 27.07
N ILE A 129 5.50 27.75 26.04
CA ILE A 129 5.06 29.10 25.70
C ILE A 129 3.54 29.17 25.57
N GLU A 130 2.95 30.11 26.29
CA GLU A 130 1.51 30.37 26.29
C GLU A 130 1.07 31.18 25.08
N ARG A 131 -0.15 30.90 24.61
CA ARG A 131 -0.80 31.72 23.58
C ARG A 131 -1.30 33.01 24.19
N LEU A 132 -0.56 34.09 24.01
CA LEU A 132 -0.93 35.41 24.50
C LEU A 132 -1.89 36.15 23.55
N GLN A 133 -2.71 37.03 24.13
CA GLN A 133 -3.55 37.97 23.39
C GLN A 133 -3.12 39.40 23.73
N LEU A 134 -3.21 40.30 22.75
CA LEU A 134 -2.92 41.71 22.96
C LEU A 134 -3.94 42.31 23.94
N GLN A 135 -3.46 43.11 24.89
CA GLN A 135 -4.34 43.81 25.80
C GLN A 135 -5.09 44.91 25.06
N SER A 136 -6.38 45.09 25.38
CA SER A 136 -7.18 46.17 24.84
C SER A 136 -6.59 47.52 25.20
N MET A 137 -6.57 48.46 24.24
CA MET A 137 -6.08 49.81 24.46
C MET A 137 -6.83 50.49 25.62
N PRO A 138 -6.13 51.19 26.54
CA PRO A 138 -6.77 51.91 27.62
C PRO A 138 -7.69 52.98 27.04
N LYS A 139 -8.95 53.00 27.47
CA LYS A 139 -9.93 53.99 27.01
C LYS A 139 -9.72 55.30 27.76
N PRO A 140 -9.63 56.45 27.07
CA PRO A 140 -9.60 57.75 27.74
C PRO A 140 -10.93 58.03 28.44
N SER A 141 -10.93 58.94 29.43
CA SER A 141 -12.16 59.40 30.08
C SER A 141 -13.09 60.05 29.04
N GLU A 142 -14.41 60.06 29.29
CA GLU A 142 -15.38 60.70 28.39
C GLU A 142 -15.02 62.16 28.10
N ILE A 143 -14.51 62.85 29.13
CA ILE A 143 -14.05 64.23 29.07
C ILE A 143 -12.83 64.34 28.14
N LEU A 144 -11.81 63.51 28.33
CA LEU A 144 -10.55 63.56 27.56
C LEU A 144 -10.74 63.12 26.09
N SER A 145 -11.64 62.17 25.85
CA SER A 145 -11.90 61.56 24.53
C SER A 145 -12.25 62.57 23.42
N SER A 146 -12.85 63.70 23.78
CA SER A 146 -13.25 64.76 22.83
C SER A 146 -12.11 65.71 22.44
N TYR A 147 -10.98 65.65 23.16
CA TYR A 147 -9.87 66.59 23.03
C TYR A 147 -8.54 65.93 22.67
N ILE A 148 -8.48 64.61 22.49
CA ILE A 148 -7.26 63.88 22.15
C ILE A 148 -7.47 63.00 20.90
N HIS A 149 -6.40 62.77 20.17
CA HIS A 149 -6.31 61.71 19.19
C HIS A 149 -5.47 60.58 19.77
N VAL A 150 -6.05 59.38 19.84
CA VAL A 150 -5.36 58.17 20.29
C VAL A 150 -5.15 57.25 19.09
N ASP A 151 -3.96 56.67 18.99
CA ASP A 151 -3.58 55.65 18.01
C ASP A 151 -2.85 54.52 18.77
N ALA A 152 -2.91 53.30 18.24
CA ALA A 152 -2.20 52.14 18.80
C ALA A 152 -0.69 52.15 18.46
N GLU A 153 -0.30 52.89 17.40
CA GLU A 153 1.10 52.96 16.95
C GLU A 153 1.79 54.29 17.28
N LYS A 154 1.03 55.39 17.39
CA LYS A 154 1.56 56.73 17.64
C LYS A 154 1.17 57.25 19.01
N GLU A 155 2.05 58.03 19.62
CA GLU A 155 1.76 58.66 20.91
C GLU A 155 0.46 59.48 20.87
N PRO A 156 -0.33 59.49 21.95
CA PRO A 156 -1.53 60.31 22.03
C PRO A 156 -1.20 61.78 21.78
N THR A 157 -1.96 62.44 20.91
CA THR A 157 -1.77 63.87 20.60
C THR A 157 -3.00 64.67 20.99
N VAL A 158 -2.79 65.93 21.36
CA VAL A 158 -3.89 66.82 21.77
C VAL A 158 -4.51 67.47 20.54
N ASN A 159 -5.84 67.46 20.45
CA ASN A 159 -6.57 68.12 19.39
C ASN A 159 -6.71 69.63 19.68
N PHE A 160 -5.77 70.40 19.15
CA PHE A 160 -5.74 71.87 19.30
C PHE A 160 -7.01 72.56 18.78
N SER A 161 -7.72 71.98 17.80
CA SER A 161 -8.97 72.56 17.29
C SER A 161 -10.14 72.45 18.30
N SER A 162 -10.17 71.37 19.07
CA SER A 162 -11.16 71.17 20.15
C SER A 162 -10.83 72.03 21.37
N LEU A 163 -9.55 72.16 21.73
CA LEU A 163 -9.11 73.05 22.82
C LEU A 163 -9.40 74.52 22.53
N ASN A 164 -9.21 74.98 21.29
CA ASN A 164 -9.51 76.36 20.90
C ASN A 164 -10.99 76.73 21.09
N LYS A 165 -11.92 75.76 21.06
CA LYS A 165 -13.34 75.99 21.33
C LYS A 165 -13.64 76.32 22.80
N ILE A 166 -12.80 75.85 23.73
CA ILE A 166 -12.92 76.16 25.18
C ILE A 166 -12.51 77.61 25.45
N VAL A 167 -11.49 78.10 24.73
CA VAL A 167 -10.91 79.43 24.90
C VAL A 167 -11.65 80.50 24.08
N PHE A 168 -12.51 80.11 23.14
CA PHE A 168 -13.25 81.03 22.29
C PHE A 168 -14.29 81.85 23.08
N PHE A 169 -14.18 83.16 23.04
CA PHE A 169 -15.21 84.08 23.53
C PHE A 169 -16.15 84.41 22.37
N LYS A 170 -17.46 84.20 22.53
CA LYS A 170 -18.43 84.75 21.57
C LYS A 170 -18.33 86.27 21.61
N GLU A 171 -18.13 86.91 20.46
CA GLU A 171 -18.32 88.35 20.33
C GLU A 171 -19.79 88.69 20.64
N VAL A 172 -20.04 89.22 21.83
CA VAL A 172 -21.35 89.75 22.20
C VAL A 172 -21.38 91.21 21.80
N HIS A 173 -21.92 91.52 20.63
CA HIS A 173 -21.94 92.90 20.10
C HIS A 173 -22.81 93.90 20.88
N GLN A 174 -23.43 93.56 22.03
CA GLN A 174 -24.37 94.48 22.70
C GLN A 174 -24.40 94.51 24.24
N PHE A 175 -23.42 93.98 24.97
CA PHE A 175 -23.37 94.17 26.44
C PHE A 175 -21.96 94.43 26.98
N ARG A 176 -21.77 95.51 27.75
CA ARG A 176 -20.59 95.71 28.62
C ARG A 176 -20.70 94.74 29.80
N LEU A 177 -20.07 93.58 29.69
CA LEU A 177 -19.89 92.67 30.82
C LEU A 177 -18.94 93.32 31.85
N PRO A 178 -19.22 93.24 33.16
CA PRO A 178 -18.30 93.73 34.18
C PRO A 178 -17.00 92.91 34.15
N TYR A 179 -15.84 93.58 34.21
CA TYR A 179 -14.51 92.95 34.13
C TYR A 179 -14.33 91.76 35.09
N SER A 180 -14.97 91.80 36.26
CA SER A 180 -14.97 90.70 37.24
C SER A 180 -15.59 89.41 36.70
N SER A 181 -16.67 89.50 35.92
CA SER A 181 -17.35 88.32 35.34
C SER A 181 -16.51 87.62 34.26
N VAL A 182 -15.83 88.39 33.42
CA VAL A 182 -14.92 87.88 32.38
C VAL A 182 -13.67 87.26 33.01
N ALA A 183 -13.14 87.89 34.05
CA ALA A 183 -12.01 87.34 34.81
C ALA A 183 -12.38 86.02 35.51
N CYS A 184 -13.57 85.93 36.12
CA CYS A 184 -14.06 84.67 36.70
C CYS A 184 -14.24 83.57 35.64
N ASP A 185 -14.83 83.87 34.48
CA ASP A 185 -14.99 82.91 33.38
C ASP A 185 -13.63 82.39 32.85
N LEU A 186 -12.66 83.30 32.66
CA LEU A 186 -11.29 82.96 32.29
C LEU A 186 -10.63 82.04 33.32
N ILE A 187 -10.73 82.35 34.61
CA ILE A 187 -10.17 81.53 35.68
C ILE A 187 -10.80 80.14 35.68
N THR A 188 -12.12 80.03 35.50
CA THR A 188 -12.80 78.73 35.41
C THR A 188 -12.39 77.92 34.18
N LYS A 189 -12.20 78.56 33.02
CA LYS A 189 -11.70 77.89 31.80
C LYS A 189 -10.25 77.44 31.94
N ILE A 190 -9.41 78.23 32.60
CA ILE A 190 -8.02 77.86 32.91
C ILE A 190 -7.98 76.66 33.86
N ASP A 191 -8.83 76.61 34.89
CA ASP A 191 -8.92 75.46 35.80
C ASP A 191 -9.38 74.18 35.07
N ILE A 192 -10.33 74.29 34.13
CA ILE A 192 -10.75 73.17 33.27
C ILE A 192 -9.58 72.69 32.38
N LEU A 193 -8.83 73.61 31.77
CA LEU A 193 -7.66 73.27 30.96
C LEU A 193 -6.56 72.61 31.80
N GLN A 194 -6.28 73.11 33.00
CA GLN A 194 -5.31 72.51 33.91
C GLN A 194 -5.69 71.08 34.31
N LYS A 195 -6.98 70.83 34.60
CA LYS A 195 -7.51 69.49 34.86
C LYS A 195 -7.38 68.57 33.65
N LEU A 196 -7.69 69.06 32.45
CA LEU A 196 -7.55 68.32 31.19
C LEU A 196 -6.09 67.93 30.91
N PHE A 197 -5.14 68.85 31.07
CA PHE A 197 -3.71 68.56 30.87
C PHE A 197 -3.19 67.53 31.88
N LYS A 198 -3.63 67.62 33.15
CA LYS A 198 -3.27 66.65 34.18
C LYS A 198 -3.84 65.25 33.89
N GLU A 199 -5.09 65.16 33.43
CA GLU A 199 -5.68 63.90 32.98
C GLU A 199 -4.97 63.36 31.72
N PHE A 200 -4.57 64.23 30.80
CA PHE A 200 -3.82 63.85 29.61
C PHE A 200 -2.45 63.26 29.95
N GLU A 201 -1.68 63.90 30.82
CA GLU A 201 -0.39 63.38 31.29
C GLU A 201 -0.54 62.02 31.98
N SER A 202 -1.56 61.89 32.84
CA SER A 202 -1.87 60.61 33.49
C SER A 202 -2.22 59.52 32.48
N TYR A 203 -3.04 59.84 31.47
CA TYR A 203 -3.40 58.90 30.41
C TYR A 203 -2.20 58.54 29.53
N GLN A 204 -1.33 59.49 29.21
CA GLN A 204 -0.12 59.26 28.42
C GLN A 204 0.82 58.27 29.11
N ASN A 205 0.96 58.35 30.44
CA ASN A 205 1.75 57.39 31.20
C ASN A 205 1.11 55.98 31.15
N ILE A 206 -0.20 55.86 31.35
CA ILE A 206 -0.93 54.58 31.24
C ILE A 206 -0.79 53.99 29.81
N TRP A 207 -0.87 54.84 28.79
CA TRP A 207 -0.70 54.43 27.39
C TRP A 207 0.73 53.97 27.11
N LYS A 208 1.76 54.64 27.66
CA LYS A 208 3.17 54.24 27.50
C LYS A 208 3.43 52.88 28.14
N ASP A 209 2.93 52.67 29.36
CA ASP A 209 3.04 51.38 30.05
C ASP A 209 2.30 50.27 29.29
N TRP A 210 1.09 50.56 28.80
CA TRP A 210 0.34 49.64 27.94
C TRP A 210 1.09 49.31 26.65
N LYS A 211 1.67 50.32 25.99
CA LYS A 211 2.39 50.18 24.73
C LYS A 211 3.64 49.31 24.90
N GLN A 212 4.43 49.56 25.94
CA GLN A 212 5.59 48.75 26.28
C GLN A 212 5.20 47.29 26.57
N ASN A 213 4.17 47.08 27.40
CA ASN A 213 3.66 45.73 27.69
C ASN A 213 3.17 45.00 26.43
N ASN A 214 2.41 45.68 25.56
CA ASN A 214 1.91 45.09 24.32
C ASN A 214 3.02 44.83 23.29
N ASP A 215 4.05 45.67 23.20
CA ASP A 215 5.20 45.43 22.32
C ASP A 215 6.04 44.23 22.82
N GLU A 216 6.15 44.00 24.12
CA GLU A 216 6.69 42.75 24.68
C GLU A 216 5.83 41.53 24.32
N ILE A 217 4.51 41.63 24.47
CA ILE A 217 3.57 40.56 24.10
C ILE A 217 3.64 40.25 22.59
N LYS A 218 3.76 41.27 21.73
CA LYS A 218 3.93 41.08 20.28
C LYS A 218 5.16 40.23 19.94
N LYS A 219 6.28 40.43 20.63
CA LYS A 219 7.48 39.60 20.44
C LYS A 219 7.18 38.14 20.76
N SER A 220 6.50 37.85 21.87
CA SER A 220 6.08 36.49 22.22
C SER A 220 5.12 35.88 21.20
N ILE A 221 4.16 36.65 20.68
CA ILE A 221 3.20 36.19 19.65
C ILE A 221 3.94 35.79 18.37
N VAL A 222 4.92 36.56 17.91
CA VAL A 222 5.71 36.22 16.72
C VAL A 222 6.44 34.89 16.87
N VAL A 223 7.05 34.64 18.04
CA VAL A 223 7.71 33.36 18.33
C VAL A 223 6.69 32.22 18.39
N TYR A 224 5.59 32.41 19.11
CA TYR A 224 4.50 31.44 19.22
C TYR A 224 3.95 31.04 17.85
N ASP A 225 3.60 32.00 17.00
CA ASP A 225 3.06 31.78 15.65
C ASP A 225 4.05 31.01 14.79
N LYS A 226 5.36 31.27 14.95
CA LYS A 226 6.40 30.53 14.25
C LYS A 226 6.51 29.09 14.72
N LEU A 227 6.57 28.84 16.03
CA LEU A 227 6.57 27.48 16.59
C LEU A 227 5.32 26.70 16.17
N PHE A 228 4.15 27.34 16.18
CA PHE A 228 2.90 26.77 15.70
C PHE A 228 3.00 26.39 14.20
N SER A 229 3.55 27.28 13.37
CA SER A 229 3.74 27.02 11.94
C SER A 229 4.68 25.84 11.69
N TRP A 230 5.79 25.75 12.42
CA TRP A 230 6.73 24.63 12.32
C TRP A 230 6.08 23.32 12.78
N ASN A 231 5.35 23.31 13.90
CA ASN A 231 4.65 22.12 14.36
C ASN A 231 3.61 21.63 13.35
N THR A 232 2.92 22.57 12.71
CA THR A 232 1.93 22.27 11.68
C THR A 232 2.59 21.67 10.43
N ALA A 233 3.71 22.24 9.97
CA ALA A 233 4.48 21.72 8.84
C ALA A 233 5.03 20.31 9.09
N ILE A 234 5.57 20.07 10.29
CA ILE A 234 6.11 18.76 10.71
C ILE A 234 5.03 17.69 10.70
N ASN A 235 3.83 18.00 11.21
CA ASN A 235 2.74 17.03 11.33
C ASN A 235 1.97 16.80 10.02
N LEU A 236 1.89 17.79 9.12
CA LEU A 236 1.15 17.69 7.85
C LEU A 236 1.87 16.87 6.77
N GLY A 237 3.16 16.52 6.97
CA GLY A 237 3.85 15.53 6.13
C GLY A 237 3.77 15.81 4.63
N GLY A 238 4.20 17.00 4.21
CA GLY A 238 4.35 17.35 2.80
C GLY A 238 5.34 16.42 2.06
N THR A 239 5.25 16.40 0.74
CA THR A 239 6.03 15.54 -0.19
C THR A 239 7.53 15.87 -0.31
N GLY A 240 8.14 16.47 0.70
CA GLY A 240 9.56 16.82 0.73
C GLY A 240 10.28 16.24 1.96
N ASP A 241 11.60 16.36 2.00
CA ASP A 241 12.42 16.06 3.18
C ASP A 241 11.80 16.81 4.37
N GLY A 242 11.21 16.06 5.31
CA GLY A 242 10.45 16.67 6.41
C GLY A 242 11.31 17.69 7.16
N GLU A 243 10.76 18.85 7.50
CA GLU A 243 11.45 19.78 8.38
C GLU A 243 11.58 19.17 9.79
N GLU A 244 12.67 19.46 10.47
CA GLU A 244 12.86 19.20 11.90
C GLU A 244 13.19 20.52 12.61
N ILE A 245 12.81 20.60 13.89
CA ILE A 245 13.31 21.67 14.77
C ILE A 245 14.54 21.16 15.48
N VAL A 246 15.50 22.06 15.65
CA VAL A 246 16.79 21.75 16.24
C VAL A 246 17.18 22.84 17.22
N ALA A 247 17.70 22.41 18.37
CA ALA A 247 18.48 23.24 19.26
C ALA A 247 19.96 23.11 18.90
N GLY A 248 20.57 24.22 18.53
CA GLY A 248 21.99 24.35 18.32
C GLY A 248 22.69 24.91 19.55
N PHE A 249 23.88 24.40 19.87
CA PHE A 249 24.72 24.84 20.98
C PHE A 249 26.12 25.16 20.46
N GLY A 250 26.75 26.18 21.06
CA GLY A 250 28.11 26.61 20.72
C GLY A 250 28.18 27.13 19.28
N LEU A 251 27.74 28.36 19.08
CA LEU A 251 27.65 28.94 17.74
C LEU A 251 29.04 29.30 17.19
N VAL A 252 29.41 28.69 16.07
CA VAL A 252 30.70 28.91 15.41
C VAL A 252 30.54 29.94 14.31
N ASP A 253 31.24 31.06 14.41
CA ASP A 253 31.31 32.11 13.38
C ASP A 253 32.76 32.16 12.85
N TRP A 254 32.97 31.74 11.61
CA TRP A 254 34.30 31.60 11.00
C TRP A 254 34.26 31.75 9.47
N VAL A 255 35.25 32.41 8.88
CA VAL A 255 35.53 32.33 7.43
C VAL A 255 36.55 31.22 7.24
N LEU A 256 36.11 30.14 6.60
CA LEU A 256 36.91 28.93 6.44
C LEU A 256 38.19 29.22 5.64
N PRO A 257 39.38 28.72 6.06
CA PRO A 257 40.67 29.12 5.48
C PRO A 257 40.84 28.77 4.00
N THR A 258 40.48 27.55 3.60
CA THR A 258 40.67 27.01 2.26
C THR A 258 39.52 27.42 1.35
N THR A 259 38.26 27.22 1.77
CA THR A 259 37.10 27.53 0.92
C THR A 259 36.71 29.02 0.92
N GLN A 260 37.20 29.82 1.86
CA GLN A 260 36.85 31.25 2.06
C GLN A 260 35.33 31.49 2.19
N LYS A 261 34.57 30.45 2.53
CA LYS A 261 33.12 30.55 2.78
C LYS A 261 32.87 31.03 4.20
N SER A 262 31.82 31.83 4.36
CA SER A 262 31.32 32.18 5.69
C SER A 262 30.62 30.96 6.29
N TYR A 263 31.02 30.61 7.51
CA TYR A 263 30.47 29.54 8.32
C TYR A 263 29.87 30.17 9.58
N SER A 264 28.57 30.03 9.75
CA SER A 264 27.81 30.50 10.91
C SER A 264 26.80 29.42 11.29
N TYR A 265 27.27 28.44 12.05
CA TYR A 265 26.49 27.25 12.39
C TYR A 265 26.81 26.75 13.81
N PRO A 266 25.85 26.14 14.53
CA PRO A 266 26.11 25.56 15.84
C PRO A 266 27.05 24.36 15.76
N LEU A 267 27.94 24.19 16.74
CA LEU A 267 28.85 23.05 16.86
C LEU A 267 28.14 21.76 17.26
N ILE A 268 27.11 21.86 18.11
CA ILE A 268 26.34 20.72 18.60
C ILE A 268 24.88 20.96 18.25
N THR A 269 24.18 19.93 17.78
CA THR A 269 22.75 20.00 17.50
C THR A 269 21.97 18.89 18.17
N ILE A 270 20.80 19.22 18.73
CA ILE A 270 19.83 18.26 19.26
C ILE A 270 18.51 18.50 18.52
N PRO A 271 17.98 17.50 17.78
CA PRO A 271 16.63 17.55 17.26
C PRO A 271 15.61 17.66 18.41
N LEU A 272 14.59 18.49 18.25
CA LEU A 272 13.58 18.73 19.28
C LEU A 272 12.21 18.20 18.86
N GLU A 273 11.45 17.75 19.86
CA GLU A 273 10.03 17.46 19.77
C GLU A 273 9.21 18.66 20.25
N MET A 274 8.03 18.84 19.67
CA MET A 274 7.05 19.84 20.10
C MET A 274 5.70 19.19 20.35
N GLU A 275 4.98 19.73 21.33
CA GLU A 275 3.61 19.34 21.60
C GLU A 275 2.71 20.58 21.76
N ILE A 276 1.53 20.54 21.15
CA ILE A 276 0.48 21.54 21.35
C ILE A 276 -0.62 20.91 22.21
N GLU A 277 -0.83 21.46 23.40
CA GLU A 277 -1.92 21.06 24.29
C GLU A 277 -3.28 21.61 23.81
N LYS A 278 -4.38 21.04 24.35
CA LYS A 278 -5.76 21.44 24.00
C LYS A 278 -6.06 22.92 24.29
N ASN A 279 -5.38 23.53 25.25
CA ASN A 279 -5.48 24.95 25.61
C ASN A 279 -4.66 25.87 24.68
N GLY A 280 -3.90 25.31 23.73
CA GLY A 280 -3.00 26.03 22.84
C GLY A 280 -1.60 26.28 23.41
N LEU A 281 -1.24 25.72 24.57
CA LEU A 281 0.12 25.79 25.10
C LEU A 281 1.07 24.95 24.23
N ILE A 282 2.22 25.51 23.85
CA ILE A 282 3.26 24.78 23.09
C ILE A 282 4.38 24.39 24.05
N ARG A 283 4.72 23.10 24.12
CA ARG A 283 5.92 22.58 24.81
C ARG A 283 6.97 22.20 23.79
N VAL A 284 8.24 22.45 24.10
CA VAL A 284 9.40 22.13 23.26
C VAL A 284 10.48 21.46 24.10
N GLY A 285 11.04 20.35 23.61
CA GLY A 285 11.98 19.53 24.39
C GLY A 285 12.74 18.51 23.56
N ALA A 286 13.68 17.80 24.17
CA ALA A 286 14.58 16.84 23.51
C ALA A 286 14.29 15.41 23.99
N LYS A 287 13.17 14.82 23.54
CA LYS A 287 12.72 13.51 24.00
C LYS A 287 13.39 12.36 23.24
N ASP A 288 14.20 11.56 23.92
CA ASP A 288 14.95 10.40 23.37
C ASP A 288 15.86 10.73 22.16
N THR A 289 16.21 12.00 21.96
CA THR A 289 17.01 12.46 20.82
C THR A 289 18.48 12.59 21.19
N ARG A 290 19.35 12.01 20.35
CA ARG A 290 20.81 12.13 20.53
C ARG A 290 21.33 13.44 19.96
N ALA A 291 22.30 14.00 20.67
CA ALA A 291 23.05 15.16 20.22
C ALA A 291 24.06 14.76 19.12
N ASN A 292 24.25 15.63 18.14
CA ASN A 292 25.17 15.45 17.03
C ASN A 292 26.24 16.54 17.01
N ILE A 293 27.46 16.19 16.57
CA ILE A 293 28.55 17.15 16.33
C ILE A 293 28.51 17.61 14.86
N GLU A 294 28.40 18.92 14.68
CA GLU A 294 28.27 19.61 13.40
C GLU A 294 29.63 20.16 12.95
N MET A 295 30.39 19.33 12.24
CA MET A 295 31.70 19.72 11.71
C MET A 295 31.87 19.39 10.23
N ASP A 296 30.80 18.99 9.53
CA ASP A 296 30.89 18.46 8.16
C ASP A 296 31.50 19.46 7.17
N ALA A 297 31.18 20.76 7.31
CA ALA A 297 31.79 21.82 6.50
C ALA A 297 33.28 22.03 6.82
N ILE A 298 33.69 21.81 8.08
CA ILE A 298 35.08 21.99 8.55
C ILE A 298 35.94 20.79 8.13
N LEU A 299 35.36 19.58 8.08
CA LEU A 299 36.05 18.37 7.63
C LEU A 299 36.45 18.41 6.16
N LEU A 300 35.82 19.27 5.36
CA LEU A 300 36.18 19.48 3.94
C LEU A 300 37.39 20.40 3.74
N GLU A 301 37.92 21.01 4.80
CA GLU A 301 39.06 21.92 4.70
C GLU A 301 40.38 21.14 4.76
N ASP A 302 41.12 21.17 3.66
CA ASP A 302 42.43 20.50 3.55
C ASP A 302 43.47 21.06 4.54
N ASP A 303 43.36 22.34 4.91
CA ASP A 303 44.27 23.03 5.82
C ASP A 303 44.08 22.65 7.31
N LEU A 304 43.13 21.77 7.63
CA LEU A 304 42.78 21.36 9.00
C LEU A 304 42.83 19.82 9.19
N PRO A 305 44.03 19.21 9.15
CA PRO A 305 44.17 17.75 9.17
C PRO A 305 43.72 17.09 10.49
N THR A 306 43.67 17.83 11.61
CA THR A 306 43.23 17.32 12.91
C THR A 306 41.70 17.30 13.08
N SER A 307 40.95 17.90 12.15
CA SER A 307 39.49 18.10 12.26
C SER A 307 38.71 16.78 12.45
N GLY A 308 39.11 15.71 11.77
CA GLY A 308 38.52 14.38 11.91
C GLY A 308 38.68 13.80 13.31
N GLN A 309 39.89 13.84 13.86
CA GLN A 309 40.18 13.30 15.21
C GLN A 309 39.50 14.12 16.30
N VAL A 310 39.39 15.45 16.11
CA VAL A 310 38.63 16.33 17.00
C VAL A 310 37.14 15.96 16.98
N LYS A 311 36.52 15.74 15.82
CA LYS A 311 35.11 15.34 15.72
C LYS A 311 34.82 14.05 16.49
N VAL A 312 35.68 13.03 16.35
CA VAL A 312 35.55 11.75 17.08
C VAL A 312 35.64 11.97 18.58
N THR A 313 36.67 12.70 19.04
CA THR A 313 36.88 12.99 20.47
C THR A 313 35.70 13.75 21.08
N LEU A 314 35.13 14.70 20.34
CA LEU A 314 33.93 15.43 20.78
C LEU A 314 32.69 14.53 20.83
N LYS A 315 32.50 13.65 19.84
CA LYS A 315 31.37 12.68 19.79
C LYS A 315 31.44 11.70 20.97
N GLU A 316 32.62 11.20 21.30
CA GLU A 316 32.83 10.31 22.47
C GLU A 316 32.50 11.03 23.79
N ASN A 317 32.99 12.25 23.98
CA ASN A 317 32.70 13.04 25.17
C ASN A 317 31.22 13.39 25.31
N LEU A 318 30.53 13.63 24.20
CA LEU A 318 29.09 13.88 24.15
C LEU A 318 28.27 12.66 24.55
N ASN A 319 28.69 11.47 24.14
CA ASN A 319 28.00 10.20 24.42
C ASN A 319 28.16 9.71 25.88
N ASN A 320 29.00 10.34 26.70
CA ASN A 320 29.23 9.97 28.11
C ASN A 320 28.08 10.39 29.07
N GLY A 321 26.82 10.34 28.62
CA GLY A 321 25.64 10.58 29.46
C GLY A 321 25.42 12.04 29.89
N ARG A 322 25.91 13.00 29.09
CA ARG A 322 25.73 14.43 29.37
C ARG A 322 24.30 14.88 29.06
N SER A 323 23.71 15.67 29.95
CA SER A 323 22.42 16.34 29.73
C SER A 323 22.65 17.77 29.27
N LEU A 324 22.43 18.04 27.99
CA LEU A 324 22.50 19.40 27.42
C LEU A 324 21.19 20.14 27.63
N ARG A 325 21.25 21.42 27.99
CA ARG A 325 20.07 22.27 28.24
C ARG A 325 20.16 23.58 27.48
N LEU A 326 19.07 23.98 26.82
CA LEU A 326 19.01 25.14 25.94
C LEU A 326 19.40 26.46 26.61
N PHE A 327 19.08 26.62 27.89
CA PHE A 327 19.28 27.86 28.65
C PHE A 327 20.51 27.80 29.57
N GLU A 328 21.28 26.71 29.56
CA GLU A 328 22.43 26.52 30.46
C GLU A 328 23.72 26.33 29.64
N GLY A 329 24.38 27.44 29.32
CA GLY A 329 25.61 27.46 28.51
C GLY A 329 26.80 26.70 29.12
N GLU A 330 26.78 26.49 30.43
CA GLU A 330 27.84 25.77 31.16
C GLU A 330 27.90 24.28 30.77
N THR A 331 26.76 23.68 30.38
CA THR A 331 26.61 22.23 30.08
C THR A 331 27.46 21.72 28.91
N TYR A 332 27.87 22.61 28.00
CA TYR A 332 28.69 22.29 26.82
C TYR A 332 29.95 23.16 26.70
N SER A 333 30.25 23.97 27.72
CA SER A 333 31.36 24.92 27.68
C SER A 333 32.71 24.23 27.48
N ASP A 334 32.91 23.07 28.10
CA ASP A 334 34.12 22.24 27.97
C ASP A 334 34.29 21.64 26.56
N LEU A 335 33.20 21.23 25.89
CA LEU A 335 33.24 20.75 24.49
C LEU A 335 33.63 21.87 23.53
N VAL A 336 33.09 23.06 23.74
CA VAL A 336 33.47 24.25 22.96
C VAL A 336 34.93 24.62 23.21
N ASN A 337 35.39 24.59 24.46
CA ASN A 337 36.80 24.80 24.80
C ASN A 337 37.72 23.78 24.10
N ALA A 338 37.35 22.49 24.14
CA ALA A 338 38.10 21.43 23.47
C ALA A 338 38.12 21.61 21.95
N PHE A 339 37.00 22.02 21.34
CA PHE A 339 36.94 22.32 19.91
C PHE A 339 37.86 23.50 19.54
N VAL A 340 37.73 24.64 20.22
CA VAL A 340 38.51 25.85 19.94
C VAL A 340 40.01 25.59 20.10
N ALA A 341 40.42 24.87 21.16
CA ALA A 341 41.81 24.58 21.44
C ALA A 341 42.49 23.66 20.42
N ASN A 342 41.73 22.75 19.79
CA ASN A 342 42.29 21.71 18.91
C ASN A 342 42.07 21.96 17.40
N ILE A 343 41.22 22.92 17.03
CA ILE A 343 40.92 23.23 15.62
C ILE A 343 41.75 24.39 15.08
N PHE A 344 41.88 25.49 15.81
CA PHE A 344 42.57 26.67 15.28
C PHE A 344 43.31 27.46 16.36
N SER A 345 44.59 27.75 16.11
CA SER A 345 45.49 28.39 17.08
C SER A 345 45.09 29.81 17.49
N LYS A 346 44.28 30.50 16.68
CA LYS A 346 43.73 31.84 16.98
C LYS A 346 42.24 31.82 17.30
N GLY A 347 41.71 30.66 17.69
CA GLY A 347 40.33 30.54 18.12
C GLY A 347 40.07 31.23 19.46
N ALA A 348 38.93 31.93 19.58
CA ALA A 348 38.52 32.57 20.82
C ALA A 348 37.05 32.27 21.13
N ILE A 349 36.74 32.19 22.42
CA ILE A 349 35.36 32.15 22.90
C ILE A 349 34.93 33.58 23.19
N VAL A 350 33.77 33.96 22.66
CA VAL A 350 33.25 35.33 22.73
C VAL A 350 31.90 35.35 23.45
N GLU A 351 31.66 36.41 24.21
CA GLU A 351 30.36 36.68 24.85
C GLU A 351 29.25 36.96 23.82
N ALA A 352 28.01 36.62 24.15
CA ALA A 352 26.85 36.75 23.25
C ALA A 352 26.67 38.19 22.71
N GLU A 353 26.93 39.19 23.54
CA GLU A 353 26.80 40.62 23.22
C GLU A 353 27.86 41.12 22.23
N ASN A 354 29.02 40.45 22.20
CA ASN A 354 30.17 40.80 21.36
C ASN A 354 30.26 39.92 20.11
N ARG A 355 29.18 39.20 19.77
CA ARG A 355 29.13 38.31 18.63
C ARG A 355 29.51 39.06 17.34
N ALA A 356 30.50 38.54 16.63
CA ALA A 356 31.01 39.10 15.39
C ALA A 356 30.31 38.50 14.15
N ILE A 357 30.38 39.23 13.04
CA ILE A 357 30.17 38.67 11.70
C ILE A 357 31.31 37.66 11.44
N PRO A 358 31.08 36.51 10.77
CA PRO A 358 32.12 35.54 10.45
C PRO A 358 33.40 36.22 9.93
N SER A 359 34.52 35.92 10.57
CA SER A 359 35.82 36.54 10.30
C SER A 359 36.89 35.48 10.04
N LYS A 360 38.09 35.88 9.60
CA LYS A 360 39.23 34.95 9.41
C LYS A 360 39.71 34.30 10.70
N ASN A 361 39.37 34.87 11.86
CA ASN A 361 39.63 34.26 13.16
C ASN A 361 38.39 33.45 13.59
N LEU A 362 38.62 32.24 14.08
CA LEU A 362 37.58 31.38 14.65
C LEU A 362 37.02 32.02 15.92
N ALA A 363 35.72 32.32 15.92
CA ALA A 363 35.00 32.78 17.10
C ALA A 363 33.88 31.79 17.43
N VAL A 364 33.79 31.37 18.70
CA VAL A 364 32.69 30.53 19.16
C VAL A 364 31.95 31.22 20.31
N THR A 365 30.63 31.30 20.20
CA THR A 365 29.77 31.91 21.22
C THR A 365 29.05 30.83 22.01
N LEU A 366 29.06 30.91 23.34
CA LEU A 366 28.33 30.00 24.23
C LEU A 366 26.81 30.28 24.25
N THR A 367 26.22 30.68 23.12
CA THR A 367 24.79 30.91 22.98
C THR A 367 24.12 29.72 22.30
N SER A 368 22.94 29.34 22.79
CA SER A 368 22.11 28.34 22.16
C SER A 368 21.09 28.99 21.22
N VAL A 369 20.69 28.27 20.18
CA VAL A 369 19.78 28.75 19.15
C VAL A 369 18.76 27.70 18.79
N LEU A 370 17.51 28.13 18.64
CA LEU A 370 16.39 27.32 18.17
C LEU A 370 16.10 27.68 16.70
N PHE A 371 16.09 26.70 15.81
CA PHE A 371 15.81 26.92 14.39
C PHE A 371 15.23 25.67 13.73
N SER A 372 14.64 25.83 12.54
CA SER A 372 14.13 24.73 11.71
C SER A 372 15.10 24.41 10.57
N ARG A 373 15.24 23.15 10.19
CA ARG A 373 16.01 22.72 9.02
C ARG A 373 15.41 21.47 8.37
N PRO A 374 15.79 21.11 7.12
CA PRO A 374 15.46 19.80 6.57
C PRO A 374 16.08 18.67 7.40
N LYS A 375 15.34 17.58 7.60
CA LYS A 375 15.77 16.43 8.39
C LYS A 375 17.03 15.78 7.79
N ARG A 376 18.01 15.48 8.64
CA ARG A 376 19.25 14.81 8.24
C ARG A 376 19.11 13.28 8.30
N ASN A 377 19.92 12.61 7.49
CA ASN A 377 20.06 11.15 7.52
C ASN A 377 21.07 10.67 8.58
N SER A 378 21.49 11.49 9.54
CA SER A 378 22.55 11.12 10.50
C SER A 378 22.22 9.89 11.34
N ILE A 379 20.94 9.66 11.65
CA ILE A 379 20.46 8.45 12.35
C ILE A 379 20.80 7.19 11.55
N LEU A 380 20.64 7.25 10.21
CA LEU A 380 20.96 6.12 9.33
C LEU A 380 22.45 5.81 9.38
N SER A 381 23.31 6.84 9.35
CA SER A 381 24.77 6.67 9.43
C SER A 381 25.19 6.02 10.75
N ASP A 382 24.65 6.49 11.88
CA ASP A 382 24.92 5.90 13.20
C ASP A 382 24.44 4.44 13.29
N ASP A 383 23.25 4.12 12.76
CA ASP A 383 22.72 2.76 12.71
C ASP A 383 23.58 1.84 11.82
N ILE A 384 24.09 2.36 10.69
CA ILE A 384 25.02 1.66 9.81
C ILE A 384 26.34 1.36 10.53
N GLU A 385 26.92 2.34 11.25
CA GLU A 385 28.12 2.10 12.07
C GLU A 385 27.89 1.02 13.13
N LEU A 386 26.74 1.04 13.80
CA LEU A 386 26.36 0.03 14.78
C LEU A 386 26.18 -1.36 14.14
N LEU A 387 25.64 -1.44 12.92
CA LEU A 387 25.57 -2.70 12.17
C LEU A 387 26.95 -3.20 11.79
N LYS A 388 27.85 -2.33 11.31
CA LYS A 388 29.24 -2.68 10.97
C LYS A 388 30.01 -3.22 12.17
N THR A 389 29.90 -2.56 13.33
CA THR A 389 30.57 -3.02 14.56
C THR A 389 30.08 -4.41 14.98
N LYS A 390 28.78 -4.69 14.86
CA LYS A 390 28.22 -6.03 15.13
C LYS A 390 28.64 -7.07 14.09
N LEU A 391 28.78 -6.71 12.81
CA LEU A 391 29.21 -7.62 11.76
C LEU A 391 30.69 -8.01 11.88
N ASN A 392 31.51 -7.12 12.45
CA ASN A 392 32.92 -7.38 12.76
C ASN A 392 33.11 -8.38 13.92
N ASP A 393 32.08 -8.67 14.70
CA ASP A 393 32.14 -9.72 15.72
C ASP A 393 32.14 -11.12 15.05
N PRO A 394 33.19 -11.94 15.26
CA PRO A 394 33.27 -13.27 14.67
C PRO A 394 32.16 -14.22 15.16
N SER A 395 31.56 -13.96 16.33
CA SER A 395 30.51 -14.80 16.92
C SER A 395 29.11 -14.58 16.34
N VAL A 396 28.91 -13.48 15.59
CA VAL A 396 27.59 -13.11 15.07
C VAL A 396 27.27 -13.92 13.81
N ALA A 397 26.20 -14.72 13.90
CA ALA A 397 25.62 -15.43 12.77
C ALA A 397 24.72 -14.49 11.95
N ILE A 398 25.00 -14.37 10.65
CA ILE A 398 24.21 -13.55 9.74
C ILE A 398 23.01 -14.38 9.23
N PRO A 399 21.79 -13.83 9.23
CA PRO A 399 20.63 -14.50 8.65
C PRO A 399 20.82 -14.75 7.14
N GLU A 400 20.11 -15.74 6.61
CA GLU A 400 20.19 -16.11 5.18
C GLU A 400 19.80 -14.96 4.24
N GLN A 401 18.88 -14.08 4.66
CA GLN A 401 18.34 -13.03 3.78
C GLN A 401 19.38 -11.94 3.47
N PRO A 402 20.07 -11.31 4.46
CA PRO A 402 21.19 -10.42 4.15
C PRO A 402 22.34 -11.11 3.41
N LEU A 403 22.63 -12.38 3.71
CA LEU A 403 23.65 -13.15 2.99
C LEU A 403 23.29 -13.26 1.50
N SER A 404 22.02 -13.51 1.18
CA SER A 404 21.56 -13.67 -0.20
C SER A 404 21.79 -12.45 -1.11
N LEU A 405 21.95 -11.26 -0.53
CA LEU A 405 22.23 -10.02 -1.27
C LEU A 405 23.67 -9.94 -1.81
N VAL A 406 24.60 -10.64 -1.14
CA VAL A 406 26.05 -10.55 -1.40
C VAL A 406 26.68 -11.87 -1.82
N THR A 407 25.92 -12.97 -1.75
CA THR A 407 26.32 -14.28 -2.28
C THR A 407 26.03 -14.38 -3.77
N GLU A 408 26.97 -14.96 -4.51
CA GLU A 408 26.77 -15.25 -5.93
C GLU A 408 25.63 -16.25 -6.13
N LEU A 409 24.77 -15.97 -7.12
CA LEU A 409 23.68 -16.85 -7.51
C LEU A 409 24.27 -18.19 -7.97
N LYS A 410 23.84 -19.29 -7.34
CA LYS A 410 24.15 -20.62 -7.81
C LYS A 410 23.48 -20.83 -9.18
N SER A 411 24.22 -21.32 -10.16
CA SER A 411 23.72 -21.65 -11.50
C SER A 411 22.76 -22.85 -11.52
N ASP A 412 22.70 -23.60 -10.42
CA ASP A 412 21.81 -24.75 -10.30
C ASP A 412 20.40 -24.27 -9.98
N ILE A 413 19.51 -24.40 -10.97
CA ILE A 413 18.06 -24.29 -10.76
C ILE A 413 17.65 -25.53 -9.96
N ASN A 414 17.80 -25.46 -8.64
CA ASN A 414 17.24 -26.49 -7.77
C ASN A 414 15.75 -26.61 -8.07
N GLN A 415 15.27 -27.83 -8.30
CA GLN A 415 13.84 -28.10 -8.38
C GLN A 415 13.23 -27.69 -7.05
N LYS A 416 12.58 -26.53 -7.04
CA LYS A 416 11.92 -25.99 -5.85
C LYS A 416 10.78 -26.92 -5.48
N GLU A 417 10.65 -27.21 -4.20
CA GLU A 417 9.49 -27.90 -3.67
C GLU A 417 8.23 -27.15 -4.10
N THR A 418 7.27 -27.90 -4.62
CA THR A 418 6.04 -27.37 -5.17
C THR A 418 4.95 -27.49 -4.11
N TYR A 419 4.37 -26.34 -3.74
CA TYR A 419 3.37 -26.22 -2.68
C TYR A 419 1.99 -25.93 -3.27
N SER A 420 0.98 -26.63 -2.77
CA SER A 420 -0.43 -26.32 -3.01
C SER A 420 -1.03 -25.73 -1.74
N PHE A 421 -1.91 -24.74 -1.90
CA PHE A 421 -2.51 -24.02 -0.79
C PHE A 421 -4.02 -24.19 -0.78
N ARG A 422 -4.58 -24.51 0.38
CA ARG A 422 -6.02 -24.47 0.65
C ARG A 422 -6.38 -23.16 1.33
N GLY A 423 -7.43 -22.51 0.88
CA GLY A 423 -7.97 -21.34 1.55
C GLY A 423 -9.37 -20.99 1.08
N ARG A 424 -9.79 -19.74 1.31
CA ARG A 424 -11.17 -19.29 1.05
C ARG A 424 -11.61 -19.39 -0.42
N SER A 425 -10.67 -19.43 -1.36
CA SER A 425 -10.95 -19.60 -2.80
C SER A 425 -10.82 -21.05 -3.27
N GLY A 426 -10.75 -22.02 -2.34
CA GLY A 426 -10.55 -23.43 -2.64
C GLY A 426 -9.08 -23.83 -2.58
N THR A 427 -8.74 -24.91 -3.30
CA THR A 427 -7.37 -25.41 -3.40
C THR A 427 -6.73 -24.90 -4.69
N GLU A 428 -5.64 -24.14 -4.57
CA GLU A 428 -4.92 -23.60 -5.72
C GLU A 428 -3.41 -23.86 -5.61
N GLY A 429 -2.77 -24.10 -6.76
CA GLY A 429 -1.35 -24.39 -6.88
C GLY A 429 -1.07 -25.75 -7.53
N PHE A 430 0.20 -25.99 -7.84
CA PHE A 430 0.71 -27.24 -8.37
C PHE A 430 1.75 -27.72 -7.39
N GLY A 431 1.48 -28.79 -6.63
CA GLY A 431 2.39 -29.27 -5.59
C GLY A 431 1.90 -30.54 -4.90
N SER A 432 2.85 -31.35 -4.45
CA SER A 432 2.55 -32.61 -3.74
C SER A 432 2.20 -32.38 -2.26
N LYS A 433 2.60 -31.24 -1.70
CA LYS A 433 2.34 -30.86 -0.31
C LYS A 433 1.23 -29.82 -0.25
N VAL A 434 0.26 -30.05 0.63
CA VAL A 434 -0.92 -29.19 0.84
C VAL A 434 -0.76 -28.45 2.15
N GLU A 435 -0.81 -27.11 2.11
CA GLU A 435 -0.73 -26.25 3.29
C GLU A 435 -1.92 -25.26 3.37
N GLU A 436 -2.16 -24.73 4.56
CA GLU A 436 -3.25 -23.80 4.83
C GLU A 436 -2.86 -22.34 4.57
N LEU A 437 -3.72 -21.61 3.86
CA LEU A 437 -3.55 -20.21 3.52
C LEU A 437 -4.48 -19.31 4.35
N TYR A 438 -3.94 -18.71 5.41
CA TYR A 438 -4.67 -17.79 6.29
C TYR A 438 -4.79 -16.36 5.75
N PHE A 439 -5.49 -16.18 4.62
CA PHE A 439 -5.78 -14.86 4.04
C PHE A 439 -7.18 -14.36 4.46
N PRO A 440 -7.28 -13.21 5.16
CA PRO A 440 -8.58 -12.65 5.56
C PRO A 440 -9.34 -12.00 4.39
N LEU A 441 -8.65 -11.54 3.35
CA LEU A 441 -9.23 -10.82 2.21
C LEU A 441 -9.19 -11.68 0.94
N PRO A 442 -10.10 -11.46 -0.03
CA PRO A 442 -10.08 -12.15 -1.32
C PRO A 442 -8.73 -12.02 -2.03
N TYR A 443 -8.31 -13.08 -2.73
CA TYR A 443 -7.03 -13.18 -3.40
C TYR A 443 -7.14 -13.91 -4.74
N ASN A 444 -6.15 -13.71 -5.60
CA ASN A 444 -6.01 -14.36 -6.90
C ASN A 444 -4.78 -15.30 -6.92
N LYS A 445 -4.64 -16.06 -8.01
CA LYS A 445 -3.55 -17.02 -8.22
C LYS A 445 -2.17 -16.37 -8.11
N GLU A 446 -2.01 -15.17 -8.65
CA GLU A 446 -0.73 -14.44 -8.60
C GLU A 446 -0.31 -14.13 -7.16
N GLN A 447 -1.26 -13.81 -6.27
CA GLN A 447 -0.98 -13.59 -4.85
C GLN A 447 -0.54 -14.87 -4.13
N ILE A 448 -1.05 -16.03 -4.53
CA ILE A 448 -0.62 -17.34 -4.00
C ILE A 448 0.81 -17.65 -4.45
N THR A 449 1.14 -17.35 -5.70
CA THR A 449 2.50 -17.52 -6.23
C THR A 449 3.54 -16.71 -5.44
N ILE A 450 3.16 -15.55 -4.89
CA ILE A 450 4.04 -14.78 -4.00
C ILE A 450 4.40 -15.62 -2.75
N VAL A 451 3.41 -16.24 -2.10
CA VAL A 451 3.65 -17.07 -0.90
C VAL A 451 4.45 -18.33 -1.25
N GLN A 452 4.13 -18.99 -2.38
CA GLN A 452 4.91 -20.14 -2.87
C GLN A 452 6.38 -19.79 -3.09
N ASN A 453 6.64 -18.63 -3.70
CA ASN A 453 8.01 -18.16 -3.92
C ASN A 453 8.70 -17.80 -2.60
N LEU A 454 7.99 -17.18 -1.65
CA LEU A 454 8.54 -16.84 -0.34
C LEU A 454 8.85 -18.06 0.54
N GLN A 455 8.21 -19.21 0.32
CA GLN A 455 8.56 -20.47 1.01
C GLN A 455 9.90 -21.05 0.52
N THR A 456 10.29 -20.75 -0.72
CA THR A 456 11.45 -21.35 -1.38
C THR A 456 12.56 -20.36 -1.68
N SER A 457 12.38 -19.08 -1.35
CA SER A 457 13.31 -18.01 -1.69
C SER A 457 13.36 -16.95 -0.60
N SER A 458 14.56 -16.43 -0.36
CA SER A 458 14.84 -15.44 0.67
C SER A 458 14.21 -14.06 0.42
N GLY A 459 13.74 -13.80 -0.81
CA GLY A 459 13.05 -12.57 -1.18
C GLY A 459 12.29 -12.69 -2.50
N VAL A 460 11.22 -11.91 -2.63
CA VAL A 460 10.36 -11.87 -3.83
C VAL A 460 10.06 -10.42 -4.17
N VAL A 461 10.31 -10.04 -5.42
CA VAL A 461 9.95 -8.72 -5.96
C VAL A 461 8.59 -8.81 -6.64
N VAL A 462 7.64 -8.00 -6.18
CA VAL A 462 6.27 -7.99 -6.70
C VAL A 462 6.00 -6.67 -7.39
N GLN A 463 5.85 -6.71 -8.70
CA GLN A 463 5.48 -5.55 -9.51
C GLN A 463 3.99 -5.62 -9.90
N GLY A 464 3.37 -4.47 -10.07
CA GLY A 464 2.00 -4.40 -10.57
C GLY A 464 1.55 -2.95 -10.82
N PRO A 465 0.55 -2.72 -11.68
CA PRO A 465 -0.02 -1.40 -11.91
C PRO A 465 -0.61 -0.77 -10.62
N PRO A 466 -0.81 0.56 -10.57
CA PRO A 466 -1.55 1.20 -9.48
C PRO A 466 -2.98 0.64 -9.42
N GLY A 467 -3.52 0.45 -8.21
CA GLY A 467 -4.87 -0.07 -8.00
C GLY A 467 -5.04 -1.59 -8.04
N THR A 468 -4.00 -2.38 -8.36
CA THR A 468 -4.10 -3.86 -8.45
C THR A 468 -4.02 -4.58 -7.11
N GLY A 469 -4.51 -3.95 -6.04
CA GLY A 469 -4.66 -4.61 -4.74
C GLY A 469 -3.37 -4.92 -3.97
N LYS A 470 -2.23 -4.28 -4.27
CA LYS A 470 -0.95 -4.51 -3.53
C LYS A 470 -1.11 -4.41 -2.01
N THR A 471 -1.84 -3.40 -1.54
CA THR A 471 -2.12 -3.19 -0.12
C THR A 471 -2.92 -4.35 0.47
N HIS A 472 -3.88 -4.91 -0.30
CA HIS A 472 -4.59 -6.14 0.10
C HIS A 472 -3.64 -7.34 0.15
N SER A 473 -2.74 -7.49 -0.82
CA SER A 473 -1.73 -8.56 -0.82
C SER A 473 -0.83 -8.47 0.41
N ILE A 474 -0.38 -7.27 0.79
CA ILE A 474 0.46 -7.05 1.98
C ILE A 474 -0.29 -7.47 3.25
N ALA A 475 -1.54 -7.03 3.42
CA ALA A 475 -2.36 -7.39 4.59
C ALA A 475 -2.57 -8.91 4.69
N ASN A 476 -2.85 -9.58 3.56
CA ASN A 476 -2.99 -11.03 3.48
C ASN A 476 -1.71 -11.76 3.89
N ILE A 477 -0.56 -11.35 3.36
CA ILE A 477 0.75 -11.94 3.69
C ILE A 477 1.09 -11.74 5.17
N ILE A 478 0.83 -10.55 5.74
CA ILE A 478 1.04 -10.28 7.17
C ILE A 478 0.21 -11.26 8.00
N CYS A 479 -1.08 -11.41 7.71
CA CYS A 479 -1.98 -12.29 8.47
C CYS A 479 -1.55 -13.75 8.37
N HIS A 480 -1.12 -14.20 7.19
CA HIS A 480 -0.61 -15.55 6.98
C HIS A 480 0.64 -15.84 7.81
N TYR A 481 1.61 -14.92 7.82
CA TYR A 481 2.82 -15.09 8.61
C TYR A 481 2.58 -15.01 10.11
N LEU A 482 1.69 -14.13 10.56
CA LEU A 482 1.29 -14.05 11.97
C LEU A 482 0.58 -15.34 12.41
N ALA A 483 -0.31 -15.90 11.60
CA ALA A 483 -0.98 -17.17 11.88
C ALA A 483 0.02 -18.35 11.97
N ASN A 484 1.12 -18.28 11.21
CA ASN A 484 2.23 -19.23 11.26
C ASN A 484 3.26 -18.92 12.37
N GLY A 485 2.97 -17.98 13.28
CA GLY A 485 3.81 -17.63 14.42
C GLY A 485 5.10 -16.87 14.06
N LYS A 486 5.17 -16.26 12.87
CA LYS A 486 6.31 -15.44 12.45
C LYS A 486 6.14 -13.99 12.90
N LYS A 487 7.27 -13.30 13.06
CA LYS A 487 7.31 -11.84 13.30
C LYS A 487 7.49 -11.13 11.96
N VAL A 488 6.73 -10.06 11.74
CA VAL A 488 6.74 -9.32 10.47
C VAL A 488 7.07 -7.85 10.74
N LEU A 489 8.09 -7.32 10.05
CA LEU A 489 8.40 -5.90 10.02
C LEU A 489 7.92 -5.34 8.68
N VAL A 490 7.07 -4.32 8.72
CA VAL A 490 6.57 -3.64 7.53
C VAL A 490 7.22 -2.26 7.45
N THR A 491 7.88 -1.97 6.34
CA THR A 491 8.51 -0.67 6.09
C THR A 491 7.95 -0.06 4.80
N ALA A 492 7.82 1.26 4.76
CA ALA A 492 7.41 2.01 3.57
C ALA A 492 8.04 3.41 3.62
N GLN A 493 8.28 4.00 2.45
CA GLN A 493 8.83 5.36 2.36
C GLN A 493 7.83 6.41 2.88
N GLN A 494 6.52 6.19 2.66
CA GLN A 494 5.47 7.14 3.02
C GLN A 494 4.59 6.58 4.14
N SER A 495 4.38 7.40 5.17
CA SER A 495 3.61 7.06 6.38
C SER A 495 2.16 6.65 6.08
N HIS A 496 1.51 7.27 5.08
CA HIS A 496 0.12 6.97 4.72
C HIS A 496 -0.05 5.54 4.15
N VAL A 497 0.99 4.97 3.53
CA VAL A 497 0.96 3.58 3.02
C VAL A 497 0.81 2.62 4.19
N LEU A 498 1.54 2.85 5.28
CA LEU A 498 1.45 2.06 6.51
C LEU A 498 0.08 2.18 7.17
N LYS A 499 -0.51 3.39 7.20
CA LYS A 499 -1.89 3.59 7.69
C LYS A 499 -2.91 2.79 6.87
N THR A 500 -2.79 2.82 5.54
CA THR A 500 -3.70 2.09 4.65
C THR A 500 -3.57 0.57 4.81
N VAL A 501 -2.34 0.06 5.00
CA VAL A 501 -2.12 -1.37 5.30
C VAL A 501 -2.75 -1.74 6.65
N HIS A 502 -2.54 -0.92 7.68
CA HIS A 502 -3.09 -1.13 9.01
C HIS A 502 -4.63 -1.18 9.03
N GLU A 503 -5.30 -0.32 8.25
CA GLU A 503 -6.77 -0.34 8.11
C GLU A 503 -7.31 -1.64 7.49
N LYS A 504 -6.52 -2.32 6.66
CA LYS A 504 -6.89 -3.59 6.00
C LYS A 504 -6.65 -4.83 6.86
N ILE A 505 -5.93 -4.69 7.97
CA ILE A 505 -5.73 -5.77 8.95
C ILE A 505 -7.01 -5.92 9.78
N PRO A 506 -7.49 -7.16 10.06
CA PRO A 506 -8.66 -7.39 10.91
C PRO A 506 -8.54 -6.73 12.31
N ASP A 507 -9.64 -6.21 12.84
CA ASP A 507 -9.66 -5.47 14.13
C ASP A 507 -9.10 -6.29 15.30
N GLU A 508 -9.27 -7.61 15.27
CA GLU A 508 -8.76 -8.54 16.28
C GLU A 508 -7.22 -8.60 16.32
N LEU A 509 -6.58 -8.35 15.18
CA LEU A 509 -5.13 -8.39 14.99
C LEU A 509 -4.49 -7.00 15.08
N LYS A 510 -5.23 -5.91 14.87
CA LYS A 510 -4.71 -4.53 14.97
C LYS A 510 -3.92 -4.27 16.27
N PRO A 511 -4.36 -4.71 17.46
CA PRO A 511 -3.60 -4.53 18.70
C PRO A 511 -2.22 -5.22 18.71
N LEU A 512 -2.02 -6.24 17.88
CA LEU A 512 -0.74 -6.94 17.74
C LEU A 512 0.21 -6.23 16.77
N VAL A 513 -0.29 -5.24 16.02
CA VAL A 513 0.49 -4.49 15.04
C VAL A 513 1.01 -3.23 15.70
N VAL A 514 2.31 -3.23 15.95
CA VAL A 514 3.02 -2.04 16.42
C VAL A 514 3.43 -1.21 15.22
N SER A 515 2.82 -0.03 15.06
CA SER A 515 3.12 0.88 13.96
C SER A 515 3.97 2.06 14.42
N ARG A 516 5.26 2.07 14.06
CA ARG A 516 6.15 3.22 14.33
C ARG A 516 5.99 4.28 13.24
N ILE A 517 4.80 4.87 13.11
CA ILE A 517 4.52 5.92 12.11
C ILE A 517 5.10 7.26 12.61
N GLY A 518 6.38 7.50 12.39
CA GLY A 518 7.02 8.78 12.75
C GLY A 518 7.15 9.03 14.26
N SER A 519 7.78 10.14 14.61
CA SER A 519 8.07 10.59 15.99
C SER A 519 6.86 11.24 16.70
N SER A 520 5.66 11.14 16.13
CA SER A 520 4.48 11.81 16.69
C SER A 520 3.97 11.13 17.96
N LYS A 521 3.42 11.93 18.89
CA LYS A 521 2.75 11.47 20.12
C LYS A 521 1.64 10.45 19.83
N GLU A 522 0.95 10.57 18.70
CA GLU A 522 -0.09 9.63 18.28
C GLU A 522 0.49 8.21 18.11
N SER A 523 1.67 8.10 17.53
CA SER A 523 2.33 6.81 17.30
C SER A 523 2.91 6.21 18.58
N LYS A 524 3.43 7.03 19.50
CA LYS A 524 3.87 6.58 20.84
C LYS A 524 2.68 6.10 21.67
N ASN A 525 1.58 6.84 21.69
CA ASN A 525 0.35 6.44 22.38
C ASN A 525 -0.26 5.17 21.78
N GLN A 526 -0.26 5.03 20.45
CA GLN A 526 -0.70 3.80 19.78
C GLN A 526 0.18 2.62 20.18
N LEU A 527 1.51 2.79 20.20
CA LEU A 527 2.45 1.77 20.68
C LEU A 527 2.15 1.36 22.13
N GLU A 528 2.04 2.31 23.05
CA GLU A 528 1.73 2.05 24.46
C GLU A 528 0.40 1.31 24.60
N SER A 529 -0.66 1.78 23.92
CA SER A 529 -1.96 1.13 23.96
C SER A 529 -1.93 -0.31 23.42
N SER A 530 -1.17 -0.57 22.34
CA SER A 530 -0.99 -1.92 21.80
C SER A 530 -0.22 -2.81 22.78
N ILE A 531 0.84 -2.29 23.41
CA ILE A 531 1.60 -3.02 24.43
C ILE A 531 0.70 -3.37 25.63
N ASP A 532 -0.05 -2.41 26.15
CA ASP A 532 -0.97 -2.62 27.27
C ASP A 532 -2.01 -3.69 26.94
N LEU A 533 -2.61 -3.62 25.74
CA LEU A 533 -3.56 -4.63 25.27
C LEU A 533 -2.93 -6.01 25.10
N ILE A 534 -1.70 -6.09 24.61
CA ILE A 534 -0.95 -7.36 24.49
C ILE A 534 -0.69 -7.94 25.87
N VAL A 535 -0.22 -7.14 26.83
CA VAL A 535 0.04 -7.56 28.21
C VAL A 535 -1.25 -8.01 28.90
N GLN A 536 -2.34 -7.26 28.75
CA GLN A 536 -3.66 -7.65 29.26
C GLN A 536 -4.14 -8.97 28.65
N LYS A 537 -4.02 -9.15 27.33
CA LYS A 537 -4.37 -10.42 26.68
C LYS A 537 -3.54 -11.57 27.22
N ILE A 538 -2.21 -11.42 27.30
CA ILE A 538 -1.31 -12.47 27.78
C ILE A 538 -1.63 -12.85 29.23
N THR A 539 -1.88 -11.87 30.10
CA THR A 539 -2.16 -12.12 31.53
C THR A 539 -3.51 -12.82 31.76
N GLN A 540 -4.51 -12.53 30.93
CA GLN A 540 -5.84 -13.16 31.02
C GLN A 540 -5.94 -14.48 30.22
N MET A 541 -4.93 -14.81 29.41
CA MET A 541 -4.98 -15.94 28.49
C MET A 541 -4.85 -17.28 29.22
N ASN A 542 -5.87 -18.12 29.10
CA ASN A 542 -5.74 -19.53 29.43
C ASN A 542 -5.22 -20.31 28.21
N VAL A 543 -3.94 -20.70 28.25
CA VAL A 543 -3.26 -21.38 27.13
C VAL A 543 -3.96 -22.69 26.74
N ALA A 544 -4.51 -23.45 27.71
CA ALA A 544 -5.16 -24.72 27.42
C ALA A 544 -6.48 -24.53 26.64
N GLU A 545 -7.27 -23.54 27.03
CA GLU A 545 -8.53 -23.20 26.37
C GLU A 545 -8.30 -22.63 24.96
N VAL A 546 -7.30 -21.77 24.79
CA VAL A 546 -6.96 -21.25 23.47
C VAL A 546 -6.47 -22.36 22.54
N ARG A 547 -5.65 -23.30 23.03
CA ARG A 547 -5.23 -24.46 22.23
C ARG A 547 -6.42 -25.30 21.76
N LYS A 548 -7.36 -25.59 22.67
CA LYS A 548 -8.61 -26.29 22.31
C LYS A 548 -9.41 -25.53 21.26
N THR A 549 -9.50 -24.21 21.38
CA THR A 549 -10.19 -23.36 20.40
C THR A 549 -9.51 -23.42 19.03
N ILE A 550 -8.17 -23.39 18.98
CA ILE A 550 -7.41 -23.55 17.73
C ILE A 550 -7.70 -24.90 17.07
N GLU A 551 -7.75 -25.98 17.83
CA GLU A 551 -8.08 -27.31 17.31
C GLU A 551 -9.49 -27.36 16.74
N VAL A 552 -10.49 -26.79 17.44
CA VAL A 552 -11.88 -26.71 16.95
C VAL A 552 -11.95 -25.91 15.65
N LEU A 553 -11.30 -24.75 15.58
CA LEU A 553 -11.28 -23.92 14.37
C LEU A 553 -10.59 -24.62 13.20
N LYS A 554 -9.50 -25.37 13.45
CA LYS A 554 -8.85 -26.18 12.40
C LYS A 554 -9.79 -27.25 11.85
N HIS A 555 -10.51 -27.96 12.71
CA HIS A 555 -11.51 -28.93 12.27
C HIS A 555 -12.65 -28.29 11.46
N GLN A 556 -13.09 -27.09 11.84
CA GLN A 556 -14.08 -26.34 11.06
C GLN A 556 -13.54 -25.92 9.69
N ILE A 557 -12.28 -25.49 9.61
CA ILE A 557 -11.63 -25.17 8.33
C ILE A 557 -11.58 -26.41 7.43
N ASP A 558 -11.15 -27.56 7.96
CA ASP A 558 -11.11 -28.80 7.19
C ASP A 558 -12.50 -29.23 6.71
N HIS A 559 -13.53 -29.13 7.57
CA HIS A 559 -14.91 -29.44 7.19
C HIS A 559 -15.42 -28.50 6.07
N ASN A 560 -15.19 -27.19 6.21
CA ASN A 560 -15.60 -26.23 5.19
C ASN A 560 -14.89 -26.46 3.86
N HIS A 561 -13.59 -26.79 3.88
CA HIS A 561 -12.86 -27.15 2.65
C HIS A 561 -13.41 -28.44 2.01
N HIS A 562 -13.85 -29.41 2.80
CA HIS A 562 -14.49 -30.61 2.29
C HIS A 562 -15.82 -30.29 1.58
N GLU A 563 -16.69 -29.51 2.24
CA GLU A 563 -17.98 -29.09 1.66
C GLU A 563 -17.78 -28.27 0.37
N MET A 564 -16.81 -27.34 0.36
CA MET A 564 -16.46 -26.58 -0.84
C MET A 564 -16.06 -27.50 -2.00
N ALA A 565 -15.22 -28.50 -1.75
CA ALA A 565 -14.80 -29.45 -2.78
C ALA A 565 -15.96 -30.31 -3.31
N LEU A 566 -16.93 -30.66 -2.46
CA LEU A 566 -18.15 -31.36 -2.89
C LEU A 566 -19.00 -30.48 -3.81
N ILE A 567 -19.25 -29.24 -3.39
CA ILE A 567 -20.03 -28.26 -4.17
C ILE A 567 -19.36 -27.99 -5.51
N ASP A 568 -18.03 -27.76 -5.53
CA ASP A 568 -17.29 -27.55 -6.78
C ASP A 568 -17.43 -28.74 -7.73
N ARG A 569 -17.33 -29.97 -7.20
CA ARG A 569 -17.53 -31.19 -7.98
C ARG A 569 -18.96 -31.28 -8.53
N GLU A 570 -19.97 -30.93 -7.74
CA GLU A 570 -21.36 -30.89 -8.22
C GLU A 570 -21.54 -29.88 -9.34
N ILE A 571 -20.98 -28.67 -9.20
CA ILE A 571 -20.99 -27.63 -10.24
C ILE A 571 -20.33 -28.14 -11.52
N TYR A 572 -19.16 -28.79 -11.41
CA TYR A 572 -18.49 -29.40 -12.56
C TYR A 572 -19.34 -30.48 -13.22
N ASN A 573 -19.98 -31.36 -12.45
CA ASN A 573 -20.86 -32.38 -13.00
C ASN A 573 -22.08 -31.76 -13.72
N PHE A 574 -22.64 -30.67 -13.19
CA PHE A 574 -23.71 -29.93 -13.87
C PHE A 574 -23.20 -29.29 -15.16
N ALA A 575 -22.07 -28.61 -15.12
CA ALA A 575 -21.45 -28.03 -16.30
C ALA A 575 -21.19 -29.10 -17.36
N GLU A 576 -20.60 -30.23 -16.99
CA GLU A 576 -20.36 -31.34 -17.90
C GLU A 576 -21.65 -31.84 -18.55
N LYS A 577 -22.72 -32.08 -17.79
CA LYS A 577 -24.03 -32.46 -18.35
C LYS A 577 -24.61 -31.43 -19.31
N HIS A 578 -24.38 -30.14 -19.07
CA HIS A 578 -24.91 -29.06 -19.92
C HIS A 578 -24.06 -28.78 -21.17
N TYR A 579 -22.77 -29.09 -21.14
CA TYR A 579 -21.83 -28.85 -22.24
C TYR A 579 -21.42 -30.11 -23.01
N GLN A 580 -21.77 -31.31 -22.52
CA GLN A 580 -21.60 -32.54 -23.29
C GLN A 580 -22.62 -32.60 -24.43
N ASN A 581 -22.12 -32.89 -25.63
CA ASN A 581 -22.98 -33.09 -26.79
C ASN A 581 -23.79 -34.38 -26.63
N ILE A 582 -25.10 -34.27 -26.89
CA ILE A 582 -26.00 -35.41 -27.03
C ILE A 582 -26.08 -35.75 -28.52
N GLU A 583 -25.92 -37.02 -28.84
CA GLU A 583 -26.05 -37.51 -30.22
C GLU A 583 -27.53 -37.78 -30.52
N VAL A 584 -28.07 -37.06 -31.50
CA VAL A 584 -29.46 -37.19 -31.98
C VAL A 584 -29.40 -37.43 -33.48
N ASP A 585 -29.85 -38.61 -33.93
CA ASP A 585 -29.83 -39.04 -35.34
C ASP A 585 -28.45 -38.85 -36.01
N GLY A 586 -27.37 -39.21 -35.31
CA GLY A 586 -25.99 -39.08 -35.79
C GLY A 586 -25.42 -37.65 -35.75
N ASN A 587 -26.18 -36.66 -35.27
CA ASN A 587 -25.73 -35.28 -35.11
C ASN A 587 -25.46 -34.96 -33.65
N LYS A 588 -24.26 -34.45 -33.36
CA LYS A 588 -23.89 -33.96 -32.04
C LYS A 588 -24.50 -32.58 -31.80
N LYS A 589 -25.41 -32.47 -30.84
CA LYS A 589 -26.06 -31.22 -30.45
C LYS A 589 -25.87 -30.95 -28.97
N LEU A 590 -25.77 -29.67 -28.61
CA LEU A 590 -25.76 -29.28 -27.20
C LEU A 590 -27.18 -29.42 -26.61
N PRO A 591 -27.31 -29.78 -25.33
CA PRO A 591 -28.60 -29.86 -24.64
C PRO A 591 -29.45 -28.58 -24.79
N MET A 592 -28.81 -27.41 -24.76
CA MET A 592 -29.50 -26.12 -24.90
C MET A 592 -30.11 -25.92 -26.30
N ASP A 593 -29.43 -26.36 -27.34
CA ASP A 593 -29.93 -26.30 -28.72
C ASP A 593 -31.10 -27.27 -28.92
N ILE A 594 -31.04 -28.45 -28.29
CA ILE A 594 -32.13 -29.44 -28.31
C ILE A 594 -33.37 -28.85 -27.63
N VAL A 595 -33.23 -28.29 -26.42
CA VAL A 595 -34.34 -27.67 -25.70
C VAL A 595 -34.95 -26.51 -26.49
N LYS A 596 -34.12 -25.66 -27.09
CA LYS A 596 -34.59 -24.56 -27.95
C LYS A 596 -35.40 -25.09 -29.14
N THR A 597 -34.89 -26.11 -29.83
CA THR A 597 -35.57 -26.76 -30.96
C THR A 597 -36.92 -27.35 -30.54
N VAL A 598 -36.97 -28.02 -29.39
CA VAL A 598 -38.20 -28.62 -28.84
C VAL A 598 -39.22 -27.53 -28.49
N LEU A 599 -38.80 -26.44 -27.85
CA LEU A 599 -39.70 -25.34 -27.49
C LEU A 599 -40.26 -24.62 -28.72
N GLU A 600 -39.42 -24.35 -29.73
CA GLU A 600 -39.85 -23.72 -30.99
C GLU A 600 -40.79 -24.62 -31.80
N SER A 601 -40.56 -25.94 -31.79
CA SER A 601 -41.33 -26.92 -32.57
C SER A 601 -42.54 -27.47 -31.83
N ARG A 602 -42.74 -27.12 -30.54
CA ARG A 602 -43.79 -27.68 -29.70
C ARG A 602 -45.18 -27.45 -30.27
N ALA A 603 -45.44 -26.24 -30.77
CA ALA A 603 -46.73 -25.85 -31.32
C ALA A 603 -47.12 -26.63 -32.59
N SER A 604 -46.14 -27.08 -33.41
CA SER A 604 -46.42 -27.86 -34.62
C SER A 604 -46.55 -29.36 -34.37
N CYS A 605 -46.13 -29.84 -33.20
CA CYS A 605 -46.08 -31.26 -32.86
C CYS A 605 -47.05 -31.65 -31.72
N GLU A 606 -47.97 -30.77 -31.30
CA GLU A 606 -48.95 -31.08 -30.23
C GLU A 606 -49.87 -32.26 -30.56
N TRP A 607 -50.08 -32.55 -31.84
CA TRP A 607 -50.88 -33.70 -32.29
C TRP A 607 -50.23 -35.06 -31.95
N PHE A 608 -48.94 -35.08 -31.66
CA PHE A 608 -48.16 -36.29 -31.40
C PHE A 608 -47.97 -36.47 -29.88
N THR A 609 -48.79 -37.34 -29.29
CA THR A 609 -48.87 -37.53 -27.83
C THR A 609 -47.92 -38.58 -27.28
N ASP A 610 -47.17 -39.27 -28.14
CA ASP A 610 -46.31 -40.38 -27.74
C ASP A 610 -45.07 -39.87 -27.01
N GLN A 611 -44.70 -40.55 -25.92
CA GLN A 611 -43.48 -40.27 -25.18
C GLN A 611 -42.30 -41.00 -25.82
N LEU A 612 -41.58 -40.31 -26.70
CA LEU A 612 -40.37 -40.84 -27.33
C LEU A 612 -39.14 -40.60 -26.45
N THR A 613 -38.26 -41.59 -26.33
CA THR A 613 -36.89 -41.42 -25.84
C THR A 613 -35.91 -41.47 -27.01
N LEU A 614 -34.62 -41.21 -26.74
CA LEU A 614 -33.54 -41.39 -27.73
C LEU A 614 -33.07 -42.86 -27.82
N ASP A 615 -33.79 -43.80 -27.21
CA ASP A 615 -33.45 -45.22 -27.24
C ASP A 615 -33.74 -45.83 -28.62
N GLU A 616 -33.03 -46.90 -28.98
CA GLU A 616 -33.18 -47.57 -30.28
C GLU A 616 -34.62 -48.05 -30.59
N LYS A 617 -35.40 -48.37 -29.55
CA LYS A 617 -36.81 -48.78 -29.65
C LYS A 617 -37.72 -47.69 -30.23
N ASP A 618 -37.35 -46.42 -30.06
CA ASP A 618 -38.15 -45.25 -30.42
C ASP A 618 -37.58 -44.58 -31.69
N GLN A 619 -36.54 -45.17 -32.30
CA GLN A 619 -36.03 -44.74 -33.60
C GLN A 619 -37.07 -44.99 -34.70
N PHE A 620 -37.10 -44.08 -35.67
CA PHE A 620 -38.01 -44.19 -36.79
C PHE A 620 -37.70 -45.46 -37.60
N PRO A 621 -38.67 -46.38 -37.78
CA PRO A 621 -38.40 -47.74 -38.24
C PRO A 621 -38.07 -47.85 -39.74
N PHE A 622 -38.19 -46.76 -40.50
CA PHE A 622 -37.96 -46.76 -41.94
C PHE A 622 -36.80 -45.84 -42.33
N SER A 623 -35.98 -46.29 -43.27
CA SER A 623 -34.97 -45.45 -43.92
C SER A 623 -35.61 -44.40 -44.85
N GLN A 624 -34.87 -43.34 -45.19
CA GLN A 624 -35.33 -42.35 -46.18
C GLN A 624 -35.66 -42.99 -47.53
N ILE A 625 -34.94 -44.05 -47.93
CA ILE A 625 -35.17 -44.75 -49.19
C ILE A 625 -36.51 -45.48 -49.14
N GLU A 626 -36.78 -46.21 -48.06
CA GLU A 626 -38.05 -46.90 -47.84
C GLU A 626 -39.22 -45.92 -47.74
N LEU A 627 -39.02 -44.75 -47.10
CA LEU A 627 -40.03 -43.68 -47.07
C LEU A 627 -40.36 -43.15 -48.47
N ILE A 628 -39.35 -42.92 -49.31
CA ILE A 628 -39.57 -42.48 -50.69
C ILE A 628 -40.30 -43.57 -51.47
N GLN A 629 -39.90 -44.83 -51.31
CA GLN A 629 -40.58 -45.97 -51.94
C GLN A 629 -42.02 -46.13 -51.47
N LEU A 630 -42.30 -45.97 -50.18
CA LEU A 630 -43.65 -45.99 -49.60
C LEU A 630 -44.48 -44.84 -50.15
N ARG A 631 -43.92 -43.63 -50.20
CA ARG A 631 -44.60 -42.45 -50.75
C ARG A 631 -44.93 -42.63 -52.23
N ASP A 632 -43.99 -43.17 -53.01
CA ASP A 632 -44.17 -43.39 -54.44
C ASP A 632 -45.12 -44.56 -54.70
N SER A 633 -45.09 -45.61 -53.88
CA SER A 633 -46.05 -46.71 -53.90
C SER A 633 -47.46 -46.23 -53.55
N ARG A 634 -47.60 -45.39 -52.51
CA ARG A 634 -48.86 -44.74 -52.14
C ARG A 634 -49.37 -43.84 -53.27
N LYS A 635 -48.50 -43.09 -53.95
CA LYS A 635 -48.88 -42.28 -55.12
C LYS A 635 -49.34 -43.14 -56.31
N LYS A 636 -48.66 -44.27 -56.57
CA LYS A 636 -49.04 -45.22 -57.63
C LYS A 636 -50.39 -45.87 -57.36
N ILE A 637 -50.63 -46.29 -56.12
CA ILE A 637 -51.90 -46.91 -55.71
C ILE A 637 -53.00 -45.84 -55.63
N GLY A 638 -52.68 -44.61 -55.22
CA GLY A 638 -53.50 -43.41 -55.42
C GLY A 638 -54.99 -43.60 -55.11
N THR A 639 -55.81 -43.59 -56.17
CA THR A 639 -57.28 -43.75 -56.13
C THR A 639 -57.75 -45.12 -55.67
N ASP A 640 -56.86 -46.12 -55.68
CA ASP A 640 -57.19 -47.51 -55.42
C ASP A 640 -56.90 -47.94 -53.97
N LEU A 641 -56.33 -47.04 -53.15
CA LEU A 641 -56.12 -47.25 -51.71
C LEU A 641 -57.40 -47.65 -50.95
N PRO A 642 -58.59 -47.07 -51.23
CA PRO A 642 -59.84 -47.50 -50.59
C PRO A 642 -60.20 -48.95 -50.88
N TYR A 643 -59.71 -49.53 -51.98
CA TYR A 643 -60.02 -50.92 -52.37
C TYR A 643 -59.09 -51.95 -51.73
N ILE A 644 -58.05 -51.54 -50.99
CA ILE A 644 -57.14 -52.48 -50.28
C ILE A 644 -57.89 -53.31 -49.23
N ASN A 645 -58.90 -52.73 -48.59
CA ASN A 645 -59.78 -53.41 -47.63
C ASN A 645 -61.13 -53.83 -48.22
N TYR A 646 -61.33 -53.68 -49.54
CA TYR A 646 -62.46 -54.34 -50.19
C TYR A 646 -62.15 -55.83 -50.17
N GLY A 647 -62.94 -56.60 -49.40
CA GLY A 647 -62.72 -58.04 -49.18
C GLY A 647 -62.68 -58.89 -50.46
N PRO A 648 -62.76 -60.23 -50.37
CA PRO A 648 -62.57 -61.10 -51.53
C PRO A 648 -63.46 -60.69 -52.69
N LEU A 649 -62.83 -60.36 -53.83
CA LEU A 649 -63.52 -60.05 -55.09
C LEU A 649 -64.52 -61.17 -55.41
N PRO A 650 -65.73 -60.86 -55.89
CA PRO A 650 -66.74 -61.87 -56.16
C PRO A 650 -66.21 -62.89 -57.18
N ALA A 651 -66.40 -64.18 -56.88
CA ALA A 651 -65.97 -65.27 -57.75
C ALA A 651 -66.51 -65.07 -59.18
N PRO A 652 -65.72 -65.29 -60.25
CA PRO A 652 -66.14 -65.06 -61.63
C PRO A 652 -67.43 -65.81 -62.02
N GLU A 653 -67.68 -66.94 -61.36
CA GLU A 653 -68.86 -67.79 -61.53
C GLU A 653 -70.16 -67.15 -61.02
N LYS A 654 -70.08 -66.12 -60.15
CA LYS A 654 -71.21 -65.32 -59.70
C LYS A 654 -71.47 -64.09 -60.57
N LEU A 655 -70.59 -63.79 -61.52
CA LEU A 655 -70.82 -62.75 -62.52
C LEU A 655 -71.79 -63.30 -63.56
N LEU A 656 -72.79 -62.49 -63.92
CA LEU A 656 -73.78 -62.85 -64.93
C LEU A 656 -73.09 -63.16 -66.25
N ASP A 657 -73.50 -64.25 -66.91
CA ASP A 657 -73.00 -64.59 -68.24
C ASP A 657 -73.43 -63.54 -69.28
N SER A 658 -72.74 -63.50 -70.42
CA SER A 658 -72.97 -62.46 -71.43
C SER A 658 -74.41 -62.43 -71.97
N ALA A 659 -75.10 -63.58 -71.97
CA ALA A 659 -76.51 -63.68 -72.33
C ALA A 659 -77.43 -63.05 -71.27
N SER A 660 -77.20 -63.31 -69.98
CA SER A 660 -77.97 -62.71 -68.88
C SER A 660 -77.68 -61.23 -68.72
N LEU A 661 -76.43 -60.79 -68.93
CA LEU A 661 -76.07 -59.37 -68.95
C LEU A 661 -76.78 -58.60 -70.06
N LYS A 662 -76.96 -59.22 -71.24
CA LYS A 662 -77.68 -58.59 -72.35
C LYS A 662 -79.17 -58.48 -72.07
N LYS A 663 -79.78 -59.52 -71.47
CA LYS A 663 -81.16 -59.45 -70.98
C LYS A 663 -81.34 -58.42 -69.87
N LEU A 664 -80.37 -58.31 -68.96
CA LEU A 664 -80.44 -57.36 -67.86
C LEU A 664 -80.20 -55.93 -68.33
N SER A 665 -79.38 -55.70 -69.36
CA SER A 665 -79.24 -54.38 -69.98
C SER A 665 -80.46 -53.99 -70.81
N GLU A 666 -81.10 -54.95 -71.49
CA GLU A 666 -82.41 -54.74 -72.15
C GLU A 666 -83.50 -54.43 -71.12
N PHE A 667 -83.55 -55.18 -70.02
CA PHE A 667 -84.52 -54.96 -68.93
C PHE A 667 -84.28 -53.64 -68.20
N LEU A 668 -83.01 -53.26 -67.96
CA LEU A 668 -82.68 -51.95 -67.39
C LEU A 668 -83.02 -50.81 -68.36
N LYS A 669 -82.84 -50.99 -69.66
CA LYS A 669 -83.31 -50.03 -70.65
C LYS A 669 -84.83 -49.91 -70.66
N GLU A 670 -85.57 -51.02 -70.63
CA GLU A 670 -87.03 -50.98 -70.49
C GLU A 670 -87.45 -50.32 -69.19
N LYS A 671 -86.76 -50.61 -68.08
CA LYS A 671 -87.01 -50.00 -66.78
C LYS A 671 -86.74 -48.50 -66.79
N ASP A 672 -85.64 -48.06 -67.42
CA ASP A 672 -85.31 -46.64 -67.55
C ASP A 672 -86.30 -45.95 -68.50
N GLU A 673 -86.72 -46.58 -69.61
CA GLU A 673 -87.78 -46.08 -70.49
C GLU A 673 -89.14 -45.98 -69.76
N ILE A 674 -89.46 -46.94 -68.89
CA ILE A 674 -90.66 -46.90 -68.03
C ILE A 674 -90.54 -45.82 -66.95
N GLU A 675 -89.37 -45.65 -66.32
CA GLU A 675 -89.13 -44.56 -65.36
C GLU A 675 -89.17 -43.18 -66.03
N GLU A 676 -88.70 -43.05 -67.26
CA GLU A 676 -88.79 -41.82 -68.05
C GLU A 676 -90.24 -41.54 -68.48
N PHE A 677 -91.00 -42.59 -68.83
CA PHE A 677 -92.43 -42.50 -69.11
C PHE A 677 -93.25 -42.13 -67.87
N LEU A 678 -92.90 -42.65 -66.69
CA LEU A 678 -93.52 -42.30 -65.40
C LEU A 678 -93.13 -40.88 -64.96
N LYS A 679 -91.87 -40.46 -65.13
CA LYS A 679 -91.43 -39.07 -64.85
C LYS A 679 -92.10 -38.04 -65.77
N GLN A 680 -92.47 -38.39 -66.99
CA GLN A 680 -93.22 -37.50 -67.89
C GLN A 680 -94.72 -37.41 -67.56
N ASN A 681 -95.29 -38.38 -66.84
CA ASN A 681 -96.73 -38.47 -66.56
C ASN A 681 -97.14 -38.32 -65.08
N ASP A 682 -96.21 -38.26 -64.13
CA ASP A 682 -96.54 -38.05 -62.71
C ASP A 682 -96.56 -36.55 -62.30
N LEU A 683 -97.76 -35.97 -62.42
CA LEU A 683 -98.17 -34.65 -61.96
C LEU A 683 -98.74 -34.69 -60.53
N HIS A 684 -98.01 -35.19 -59.52
CA HIS A 684 -98.45 -35.05 -58.12
C HIS A 684 -97.33 -34.77 -57.12
N ASN A 685 -97.23 -33.49 -56.72
CA ASN A 685 -96.53 -33.01 -55.54
C ASN A 685 -97.22 -33.51 -54.26
N PHE A 686 -96.47 -34.10 -53.32
CA PHE A 686 -96.80 -33.97 -51.89
C PHE A 686 -95.55 -33.73 -51.03
N LYS A 687 -95.66 -32.64 -50.25
CA LYS A 687 -94.78 -32.14 -49.20
C LYS A 687 -94.93 -32.97 -47.92
N GLU A 688 -93.88 -32.96 -47.08
CA GLU A 688 -93.86 -32.74 -45.61
C GLU A 688 -92.62 -33.46 -45.03
N THR A 689 -91.47 -32.81 -44.79
CA THR A 689 -91.11 -32.04 -43.56
C THR A 689 -91.85 -32.41 -42.29
N ILE A 690 -91.19 -33.15 -41.39
CA ILE A 690 -90.98 -32.82 -39.95
C ILE A 690 -89.70 -33.55 -39.47
N SER A 691 -89.00 -32.89 -38.55
CA SER A 691 -87.57 -32.94 -38.22
C SER A 691 -87.14 -33.97 -37.15
N GLU A 692 -85.85 -34.35 -37.22
CA GLU A 692 -85.09 -35.31 -36.40
C GLU A 692 -85.09 -35.13 -34.86
N SER A 693 -85.78 -34.14 -34.32
CA SER A 693 -85.79 -33.87 -32.88
C SER A 693 -86.61 -34.87 -32.06
N GLU A 694 -87.54 -35.61 -32.68
CA GLU A 694 -88.41 -36.58 -31.96
C GLU A 694 -87.85 -38.02 -31.94
N ILE A 695 -86.78 -38.31 -32.68
CA ILE A 695 -86.23 -39.68 -32.77
C ILE A 695 -85.23 -39.99 -31.63
N ASN A 696 -84.61 -38.97 -31.04
CA ASN A 696 -83.56 -39.14 -30.03
C ASN A 696 -84.05 -39.43 -28.59
N GLU A 697 -85.37 -39.51 -28.34
CA GLU A 697 -85.91 -39.94 -27.03
C GLU A 697 -86.17 -41.45 -26.92
N LEU A 698 -85.90 -42.24 -27.97
CA LEU A 698 -86.28 -43.67 -28.03
C LEU A 698 -85.12 -44.69 -28.07
N SER A 699 -83.85 -44.28 -27.91
CA SER A 699 -82.72 -45.22 -27.92
C SER A 699 -82.03 -45.46 -26.57
N ASP A 700 -82.50 -44.85 -25.47
CA ASP A 700 -82.18 -45.35 -24.13
C ASP A 700 -83.10 -46.56 -23.84
N VAL A 701 -82.47 -47.74 -23.65
CA VAL A 701 -83.01 -49.10 -23.39
C VAL A 701 -82.79 -50.08 -24.56
N CYS A 702 -81.54 -50.50 -24.78
CA CYS A 702 -81.09 -51.90 -24.80
C CYS A 702 -79.59 -52.03 -25.10
#